data_AF-A0A1N6KBN0-F1
#
_entry.id   AF-A0A1N6KBN0-F1
#
_cell.length_a   1.000
_cell.length_b   1.000
_cell.length_c   1.000
_cell.angle_alpha   90.00
_cell.angle_beta   90.00
_cell.angle_gamma   90.00
#
_symmetry.space_group_name_H-M   'P 1'
#
loop_
_entity.id
_entity.type
_entity.pdbx_description
1 polymer ?
#
loop_
_entity_poly.entity_id
_entity_poly.type
_entity_poly.pdbx_seq_one_letter_code
_entity_poly.pdbx_strand_id
1 'polypeptide(L)'
;MNENSTYGKKRFPLLSKLLTAGCMLLLTTSATAQTVRTAVSAAQLNAAIAASAPGDTIVMTNGTWTNVSINFNASATATQPVTLRAQTPGKVILTGSSTLTFSAPYLVASGLCFKSGALTGGAIVKFNTNNCRLTSTAIVNYNPAVRSTSYYWVNFNGSYNRVDSCYFTGKNHHQPTIGNEQSNSRYNKVDHCYFKNMGGSGNGSEIFRIWGYGRNEELGTDGAFFTIEHNLLEAADGEGLEMISLKSNRNIVRYNTIKNTKGEITLRSGNFNTVEGNFIIGNNKEGSRGIRITGQNHKIINNYIENIREDAIVLIAGEFIDSFLTPDYKPILRAGTPLGRVPAYGPIKNVIIAHNTIVNPGGEGMDIGAAYKASWPSSQRMMLPQNCTIANNVIVKSSGVAITSPAQDMNPPLDVFNFEPNIYEGNVIYGATLNMHPAPASGITTQNPLLSVTGGLFRPSASSPLVNAGAGMYATDDMDGQPRDSNSDIGADESSSAPIIRKPLTPAETGPHWKDEIVIENPSPDITDNGGIISAQYANTGNPSQSFSSLIDNNTTTKYFISGKNALWVQYQSTVPAIVVKYTLTSGDDVASRDPRDWTLLASNDSTNWDTLDTRVGETFPSRGLTQTYAIADSASYIFYRLYVTANNGSSGTQFAEWQLIRHMEPEPEPEPENPFDLTDNHGTIIAQYTNTSKPSENYPSLIDNNPATKYYMSGRTALWVQYKSSIPAVAVSYTITSGNDTPTRDPKNWNLQASADSINWVTLDTQTNETFASRGLVKSYDFINTTPYLFYRLNVTANNTATGTQFAEWEIYQRKTQTIVFTDIPDKTYGDEPFELIATASSGGEVEFEVVSGPATFDGAMLTITGAGTVIVKATQAGDNNYFPAELEQTFTVSEASQQVAFTPIDTKTYGDAPFILRATASSKLPVSVFEIMSGPATIADSVLTITGAGTVTVRASQPGNGNYLTASEEQTFEVNKASQAITFPTISPKYIDDQAALHATASSGLPVSYSIVNGAGRVIDSTLSFLQEGTVIIRANQAGNENYLEAPGADLSVLVYGYDKKKDGLQIKVLPNPTHGILKVKLDNKDHSKQYVLHIYDQTGNIVQSTIIQKNDHKFEIDLDISSCRIGVYYLYISDGMKTFTKIIEKN
;
A
#
# COMPACT_ATOMS: atom_id res chain seq x y z
N MET A 1 21.72 42.23 52.50
CA MET A 1 20.57 43.14 52.41
C MET A 1 19.36 42.29 52.04
N ASN A 2 18.46 42.11 53.01
CA ASN A 2 17.03 41.74 53.05
C ASN A 2 16.41 40.92 51.88
N GLU A 3 15.53 39.90 52.04
CA GLU A 3 14.98 39.11 53.15
C GLU A 3 14.04 38.00 52.55
N ASN A 4 14.01 36.80 53.15
CA ASN A 4 12.94 35.76 53.32
C ASN A 4 12.08 35.27 52.12
N SER A 5 11.79 33.96 51.90
CA SER A 5 11.34 32.88 52.82
C SER A 5 11.55 31.48 52.14
N THR A 6 12.36 30.55 52.68
CA THR A 6 12.17 29.44 53.67
C THR A 6 11.59 28.09 53.19
N TYR A 7 12.49 27.08 53.21
CA TYR A 7 12.38 25.65 53.62
C TYR A 7 11.35 24.72 52.93
N GLY A 8 11.63 23.47 52.55
CA GLY A 8 12.76 22.58 52.82
C GLY A 8 12.55 21.17 52.19
N LYS A 9 13.69 20.47 52.04
CA LYS A 9 14.00 19.14 51.44
C LYS A 9 13.09 17.95 51.86
N LYS A 10 12.98 16.91 51.01
CA LYS A 10 13.67 15.58 51.14
C LYS A 10 13.14 14.48 50.18
N ARG A 11 14.03 13.53 49.86
CA ARG A 11 13.87 12.27 49.10
C ARG A 11 13.35 11.10 49.98
N PHE A 12 12.62 10.16 49.34
CA PHE A 12 12.44 8.67 49.51
C PHE A 12 12.70 7.97 50.86
N PRO A 13 11.95 6.89 51.27
CA PRO A 13 11.93 5.57 50.58
C PRO A 13 10.65 4.67 50.73
N LEU A 14 10.78 3.43 50.22
CA LEU A 14 9.82 2.32 50.02
C LEU A 14 9.22 1.62 51.28
N LEU A 15 8.11 0.89 51.03
CA LEU A 15 7.77 -0.52 51.38
C LEU A 15 6.64 -0.82 52.42
N SER A 16 5.74 -1.72 51.98
CA SER A 16 4.94 -2.75 52.71
C SER A 16 3.48 -2.50 53.19
N LYS A 17 2.54 -3.04 52.38
CA LYS A 17 1.39 -3.96 52.62
C LYS A 17 0.38 -3.78 53.78
N LEU A 18 -0.87 -4.19 53.44
CA LEU A 18 -2.08 -4.56 54.23
C LEU A 18 -3.01 -3.36 54.56
N LEU A 19 -4.33 -3.33 54.32
CA LEU A 19 -5.35 -4.38 54.13
C LEU A 19 -6.59 -3.80 53.39
N THR A 20 -7.21 -4.66 52.58
CA THR A 20 -8.58 -4.69 52.00
C THR A 20 -9.72 -3.87 52.60
N ALA A 21 -10.50 -3.25 51.70
CA ALA A 21 -11.98 -3.35 51.51
C ALA A 21 -12.48 -2.02 50.90
N GLY A 22 -13.14 -1.92 49.75
CA GLY A 22 -14.00 -2.86 49.05
C GLY A 22 -15.20 -2.07 48.52
N CYS A 23 -14.99 -1.20 47.53
CA CYS A 23 -16.03 -0.58 46.69
C CYS A 23 -15.36 -0.17 45.37
N MET A 24 -15.08 -1.18 44.54
CA MET A 24 -14.62 -0.98 43.17
C MET A 24 -15.85 -0.55 42.37
N LEU A 25 -15.91 0.74 42.05
CA LEU A 25 -16.80 1.26 41.02
C LEU A 25 -16.37 0.60 39.71
N LEU A 26 -17.08 -0.44 39.30
CA LEU A 26 -17.06 -0.96 37.93
C LEU A 26 -17.57 0.18 37.03
N LEU A 27 -16.66 1.04 36.57
CA LEU A 27 -16.87 1.80 35.34
C LEU A 27 -16.78 0.78 34.21
N THR A 28 -17.88 0.08 33.97
CA THR A 28 -18.17 -0.48 32.66
C THR A 28 -18.12 0.69 31.70
N THR A 29 -17.05 0.82 30.91
CA THR A 29 -17.08 1.64 29.70
C THR A 29 -18.07 0.98 28.76
N SER A 30 -19.34 1.31 28.91
CA SER A 30 -20.35 1.05 27.89
C SER A 30 -19.86 1.74 26.63
N ALA A 31 -19.46 0.95 25.63
CA ALA A 31 -19.27 1.44 24.28
C ALA A 31 -20.57 2.18 23.91
N THR A 32 -20.49 3.48 23.70
CA THR A 32 -21.61 4.25 23.18
C THR A 32 -21.99 3.65 21.83
N ALA A 33 -23.25 3.26 21.68
CA ALA A 33 -23.76 2.70 20.43
C ALA A 33 -23.41 3.65 19.26
N GLN A 34 -22.80 3.12 18.21
CA GLN A 34 -22.50 3.87 16.99
C GLN A 34 -23.79 4.47 16.44
N THR A 35 -23.81 5.78 16.22
CA THR A 35 -25.00 6.46 15.73
C THR A 35 -24.96 6.59 14.21
N VAL A 36 -26.06 6.23 13.55
CA VAL A 36 -26.27 6.50 12.13
C VAL A 36 -27.05 7.80 11.96
N ARG A 37 -26.51 8.76 11.21
CA ARG A 37 -27.12 10.06 10.94
C ARG A 37 -27.42 10.22 9.46
N THR A 38 -28.69 10.33 9.09
CA THR A 38 -29.09 10.54 7.70
C THR A 38 -29.22 12.03 7.37
N ALA A 39 -28.64 12.47 6.25
CA ALA A 39 -28.71 13.82 5.75
C ALA A 39 -29.38 13.86 4.36
N VAL A 40 -30.45 14.66 4.23
CA VAL A 40 -31.17 14.88 2.95
C VAL A 40 -30.83 16.24 2.29
N SER A 41 -29.96 17.04 2.91
CA SER A 41 -29.54 18.34 2.40
C SER A 41 -28.14 18.72 2.89
N ALA A 42 -27.48 19.66 2.21
CA ALA A 42 -26.15 20.13 2.60
C ALA A 42 -26.11 20.71 4.03
N ALA A 43 -27.17 21.40 4.47
CA ALA A 43 -27.28 21.93 5.82
C ALA A 43 -27.32 20.81 6.87
N GLN A 44 -28.09 19.75 6.61
CA GLN A 44 -28.15 18.58 7.49
C GLN A 44 -26.86 17.77 7.47
N LEU A 45 -26.19 17.66 6.32
CA LEU A 45 -24.88 17.01 6.22
C LEU A 45 -23.86 17.71 7.13
N ASN A 46 -23.79 19.05 7.06
CA ASN A 46 -22.92 19.83 7.93
C ASN A 46 -23.27 19.66 9.42
N ALA A 47 -24.57 19.63 9.75
CA ALA A 47 -25.02 19.37 11.12
C ALA A 47 -24.66 17.96 11.59
N ALA A 48 -24.78 16.95 10.73
CA ALA A 48 -24.44 15.57 11.03
C ALA A 48 -22.93 15.39 11.25
N ILE A 49 -22.10 16.03 10.42
CA ILE A 49 -20.64 16.05 10.59
C ILE A 49 -20.28 16.70 11.94
N ALA A 50 -20.87 17.86 12.27
CA ALA A 50 -20.59 18.55 13.53
C ALA A 50 -21.06 17.77 14.78
N ALA A 51 -22.11 16.97 14.66
CA ALA A 51 -22.67 16.17 15.75
C ALA A 51 -22.08 14.76 15.87
N SER A 52 -21.15 14.36 14.98
CA SER A 52 -20.58 13.01 14.97
C SER A 52 -19.57 12.77 16.09
N ALA A 53 -19.60 11.57 16.65
CA ALA A 53 -18.61 11.04 17.59
C ALA A 53 -17.76 9.94 16.92
N PRO A 54 -16.58 9.59 17.45
CA PRO A 54 -15.75 8.50 16.91
C PRO A 54 -16.55 7.20 16.73
N GLY A 55 -16.52 6.62 15.52
CA GLY A 55 -17.27 5.41 15.17
C GLY A 55 -18.65 5.66 14.54
N ASP A 56 -19.13 6.90 14.48
CA ASP A 56 -20.42 7.21 13.86
C ASP A 56 -20.39 7.06 12.33
N THR A 57 -21.58 6.83 11.75
CA THR A 57 -21.81 6.81 10.31
C THR A 57 -22.78 7.91 9.89
N ILE A 58 -22.41 8.67 8.87
CA ILE A 58 -23.22 9.71 8.24
C ILE A 58 -23.66 9.19 6.87
N VAL A 59 -24.96 9.15 6.63
CA VAL A 59 -25.56 8.64 5.40
C VAL A 59 -26.13 9.81 4.59
N MET A 60 -25.60 10.05 3.40
CA MET A 60 -26.19 10.98 2.43
C MET A 60 -27.28 10.27 1.65
N THR A 61 -28.50 10.81 1.61
CA THR A 61 -29.60 10.18 0.87
C THR A 61 -29.40 10.25 -0.64
N ASN A 62 -29.96 9.26 -1.34
CA ASN A 62 -29.97 9.18 -2.80
C ASN A 62 -30.51 10.48 -3.43
N GLY A 63 -30.01 10.80 -4.62
CA GLY A 63 -30.39 11.98 -5.39
C GLY A 63 -29.20 12.86 -5.76
N THR A 64 -29.51 14.00 -6.37
CA THR A 64 -28.52 14.95 -6.88
C THR A 64 -28.20 16.03 -5.86
N TRP A 65 -26.91 16.17 -5.56
CA TRP A 65 -26.31 17.13 -4.64
C TRP A 65 -25.48 18.15 -5.44
N THR A 66 -26.05 19.30 -5.72
CA THR A 66 -25.44 20.32 -6.59
C THR A 66 -24.68 21.38 -5.79
N ASN A 67 -23.46 21.71 -6.21
CA ASN A 67 -22.60 22.75 -5.59
C ASN A 67 -22.34 22.55 -4.08
N VAL A 68 -22.21 21.30 -3.65
CA VAL A 68 -22.04 20.96 -2.23
C VAL A 68 -20.56 20.88 -1.89
N SER A 69 -20.09 21.78 -1.02
CA SER A 69 -18.74 21.71 -0.47
C SER A 69 -18.75 20.96 0.87
N ILE A 70 -18.31 19.71 0.84
CA ILE A 70 -18.26 18.82 1.99
C ILE A 70 -16.91 19.04 2.70
N ASN A 71 -16.93 19.76 3.82
CA ASN A 71 -15.79 19.83 4.73
C ASN A 71 -15.91 18.75 5.79
N PHE A 72 -15.32 17.59 5.56
CA PHE A 72 -15.39 16.45 6.45
C PHE A 72 -14.36 16.59 7.58
N ASN A 73 -14.80 17.15 8.71
CA ASN A 73 -13.98 17.50 9.87
C ASN A 73 -14.50 16.87 11.18
N ALA A 74 -15.15 15.70 11.07
CA ALA A 74 -15.65 14.93 12.20
C ALA A 74 -14.52 14.52 13.17
N SER A 75 -14.86 14.37 14.45
CA SER A 75 -13.91 13.86 15.44
C SER A 75 -13.87 12.33 15.39
N ALA A 76 -12.74 11.76 15.01
CA ALA A 76 -12.53 10.33 14.87
C ALA A 76 -11.21 9.88 15.53
N THR A 77 -11.07 8.57 15.76
CA THR A 77 -9.84 7.97 16.30
C THR A 77 -9.40 6.80 15.42
N ALA A 78 -8.13 6.38 15.56
CA ALA A 78 -7.59 5.26 14.78
C ALA A 78 -8.41 3.96 14.93
N THR A 79 -8.98 3.71 16.10
CA THR A 79 -9.79 2.51 16.39
C THR A 79 -11.28 2.70 16.14
N GLN A 80 -11.73 3.94 15.91
CA GLN A 80 -13.13 4.29 15.70
C GLN A 80 -13.20 5.42 14.66
N PRO A 81 -13.00 5.09 13.37
CA PRO A 81 -13.13 6.07 12.29
C PRO A 81 -14.57 6.57 12.18
N VAL A 82 -14.76 7.76 11.62
CA VAL A 82 -16.10 8.24 11.25
C VAL A 82 -16.28 8.05 9.75
N THR A 83 -17.42 7.47 9.38
CA THR A 83 -17.74 7.13 7.98
C THR A 83 -18.77 8.08 7.41
N LEU A 84 -18.49 8.69 6.27
CA LEU A 84 -19.47 9.37 5.41
C LEU A 84 -19.76 8.45 4.22
N ARG A 85 -21.01 8.04 4.01
CA ARG A 85 -21.36 7.18 2.89
C ARG A 85 -22.62 7.60 2.16
N ALA A 86 -22.73 7.20 0.90
CA ALA A 86 -24.01 7.20 0.19
C ALA A 86 -24.99 6.23 0.85
N GLN A 87 -26.29 6.55 0.78
CA GLN A 87 -27.37 5.65 1.18
C GLN A 87 -27.32 4.38 0.34
N THR A 88 -27.41 4.54 -0.99
CA THR A 88 -27.11 3.52 -1.99
C THR A 88 -25.86 3.99 -2.75
N PRO A 89 -24.77 3.21 -2.76
CA PRO A 89 -23.56 3.55 -3.51
C PRO A 89 -23.88 3.88 -4.97
N GLY A 90 -23.27 4.95 -5.49
CA GLY A 90 -23.49 5.43 -6.85
C GLY A 90 -24.78 6.23 -7.07
N LYS A 91 -25.73 6.25 -6.13
CA LYS A 91 -26.99 7.02 -6.26
C LYS A 91 -26.96 8.39 -5.54
N VAL A 92 -25.87 8.73 -4.87
CA VAL A 92 -25.58 10.11 -4.41
C VAL A 92 -24.72 10.79 -5.45
N ILE A 93 -25.36 11.60 -6.29
CA ILE A 93 -24.72 12.25 -7.44
C ILE A 93 -24.31 13.68 -7.07
N LEU A 94 -23.01 13.93 -6.94
CA LEU A 94 -22.44 15.25 -6.68
C LEU A 94 -22.12 15.95 -8.00
N THR A 95 -22.78 17.08 -8.26
CA THR A 95 -22.68 17.83 -9.54
C THR A 95 -22.29 19.30 -9.30
N GLY A 96 -22.14 20.07 -10.39
CA GLY A 96 -21.81 21.50 -10.31
C GLY A 96 -20.39 21.72 -9.77
N SER A 97 -20.22 22.54 -8.74
CA SER A 97 -18.93 22.84 -8.09
C SER A 97 -18.69 22.04 -6.80
N SER A 98 -19.34 20.88 -6.66
CA SER A 98 -19.22 20.04 -5.47
C SER A 98 -17.79 19.56 -5.21
N THR A 99 -17.43 19.46 -3.93
CA THR A 99 -16.09 19.06 -3.47
C THR A 99 -16.17 18.27 -2.16
N LEU A 100 -15.16 17.44 -1.90
CA LEU A 100 -14.94 16.77 -0.62
C LEU A 100 -13.54 17.11 -0.09
N THR A 101 -13.47 17.67 1.11
CA THR A 101 -12.19 17.91 1.82
C THR A 101 -12.18 17.14 3.13
N PHE A 102 -11.22 16.23 3.29
CA PHE A 102 -10.90 15.63 4.59
C PHE A 102 -10.07 16.62 5.41
N SER A 103 -10.59 17.06 6.55
CA SER A 103 -10.01 18.10 7.39
C SER A 103 -9.67 17.63 8.81
N ALA A 104 -9.99 16.38 9.15
CA ALA A 104 -9.59 15.70 10.40
C ALA A 104 -9.17 14.25 10.09
N PRO A 105 -8.26 13.62 10.88
CA PRO A 105 -7.75 12.28 10.59
C PRO A 105 -8.77 11.18 10.90
N TYR A 106 -8.53 9.97 10.38
CA TYR A 106 -9.33 8.75 10.64
C TYR A 106 -10.77 8.84 10.11
N LEU A 107 -10.90 9.40 8.92
CA LEU A 107 -12.20 9.58 8.25
C LEU A 107 -12.28 8.70 7.01
N VAL A 108 -13.45 8.14 6.74
CA VAL A 108 -13.73 7.30 5.58
C VAL A 108 -14.87 7.91 4.77
N ALA A 109 -14.70 8.11 3.46
CA ALA A 109 -15.78 8.47 2.56
C ALA A 109 -16.01 7.35 1.53
N SER A 110 -17.28 6.97 1.31
CA SER A 110 -17.62 5.86 0.40
C SER A 110 -18.91 6.04 -0.38
N GLY A 111 -19.01 5.39 -1.56
CA GLY A 111 -20.23 5.30 -2.35
C GLY A 111 -20.64 6.55 -3.12
N LEU A 112 -19.81 7.61 -3.14
CA LEU A 112 -20.16 8.88 -3.76
C LEU A 112 -19.93 8.85 -5.28
N CYS A 113 -20.73 9.59 -6.06
CA CYS A 113 -20.52 9.74 -7.50
C CYS A 113 -20.41 11.22 -7.88
N PHE A 114 -19.20 11.70 -8.14
CA PHE A 114 -18.99 13.04 -8.71
C PHE A 114 -19.18 12.96 -10.23
N LYS A 115 -20.24 13.56 -10.76
CA LYS A 115 -20.61 13.43 -12.18
C LYS A 115 -20.95 14.78 -12.80
N SER A 116 -20.49 15.00 -14.04
CA SER A 116 -20.91 16.14 -14.89
C SER A 116 -20.81 17.52 -14.20
N GLY A 117 -19.82 17.72 -13.34
CA GLY A 117 -19.53 19.00 -12.70
C GLY A 117 -18.22 19.61 -13.18
N ALA A 118 -17.88 20.78 -12.63
CA ALA A 118 -16.65 21.49 -12.96
C ALA A 118 -16.18 22.35 -11.78
N LEU A 119 -14.86 22.44 -11.62
CA LEU A 119 -14.23 23.42 -10.72
C LEU A 119 -13.50 24.50 -11.53
N THR A 120 -13.26 25.63 -10.88
CA THR A 120 -12.39 26.71 -11.40
C THR A 120 -10.93 26.53 -10.97
N GLY A 121 -10.66 25.64 -10.01
CA GLY A 121 -9.34 25.34 -9.48
C GLY A 121 -9.40 24.38 -8.29
N GLY A 122 -8.24 23.99 -7.75
CA GLY A 122 -8.15 23.18 -6.54
C GLY A 122 -8.21 21.68 -6.79
N ALA A 123 -9.10 20.97 -6.09
CA ALA A 123 -9.31 19.53 -6.24
C ALA A 123 -10.77 19.14 -5.97
N ILE A 124 -11.28 18.09 -6.64
CA ILE A 124 -12.61 17.52 -6.35
C ILE A 124 -12.58 16.85 -4.97
N VAL A 125 -11.59 15.99 -4.74
CA VAL A 125 -11.31 15.40 -3.42
C VAL A 125 -9.95 15.88 -2.93
N LYS A 126 -9.92 16.41 -1.70
CA LYS A 126 -8.70 16.89 -1.06
C LYS A 126 -8.48 16.22 0.30
N PHE A 127 -7.34 15.55 0.45
CA PHE A 127 -6.87 15.06 1.75
C PHE A 127 -6.04 16.13 2.44
N ASN A 128 -6.69 17.02 3.21
CA ASN A 128 -6.03 18.11 3.95
C ASN A 128 -5.50 17.69 5.33
N THR A 129 -5.39 16.38 5.56
CA THR A 129 -5.04 15.73 6.83
C THR A 129 -4.50 14.31 6.56
N ASN A 130 -4.22 13.56 7.61
CA ASN A 130 -3.60 12.24 7.56
C ASN A 130 -4.59 11.11 7.88
N ASN A 131 -4.26 9.86 7.52
CA ASN A 131 -5.00 8.65 7.92
C ASN A 131 -6.48 8.63 7.51
N CYS A 132 -6.82 9.14 6.32
CA CYS A 132 -8.17 9.08 5.77
C CYS A 132 -8.26 8.14 4.57
N ARG A 133 -9.46 7.68 4.27
CA ARG A 133 -9.74 6.75 3.16
C ARG A 133 -10.87 7.26 2.28
N LEU A 134 -10.63 7.32 0.98
CA LEU A 134 -11.69 7.42 -0.03
C LEU A 134 -11.83 6.04 -0.67
N THR A 135 -13.02 5.45 -0.60
CA THR A 135 -13.25 4.12 -1.18
C THR A 135 -14.54 4.05 -1.97
N SER A 136 -14.66 3.07 -2.87
CA SER A 136 -15.90 2.74 -3.59
C SER A 136 -16.63 3.99 -4.11
N THR A 137 -15.90 4.90 -4.76
CA THR A 137 -16.36 6.24 -5.21
C THR A 137 -16.04 6.43 -6.69
N ALA A 138 -16.88 7.14 -7.43
CA ALA A 138 -16.67 7.45 -8.84
C ALA A 138 -16.50 8.95 -9.09
N ILE A 139 -15.60 9.31 -10.02
CA ILE A 139 -15.49 10.65 -10.61
C ILE A 139 -15.57 10.50 -12.13
N VAL A 140 -16.61 11.09 -12.72
CA VAL A 140 -17.06 10.82 -14.09
C VAL A 140 -17.32 12.13 -14.82
N ASN A 141 -16.59 12.37 -15.90
CA ASN A 141 -16.77 13.55 -16.77
C ASN A 141 -16.82 14.89 -16.00
N TYR A 142 -16.10 15.00 -14.88
CA TYR A 142 -16.08 16.20 -14.05
C TYR A 142 -15.07 17.19 -14.60
N ASN A 143 -15.44 17.83 -15.71
CA ASN A 143 -14.56 18.62 -16.56
C ASN A 143 -15.03 20.07 -16.68
N PRO A 144 -14.10 21.04 -16.66
CA PRO A 144 -14.41 22.42 -16.98
C PRO A 144 -14.65 22.58 -18.50
N ALA A 145 -15.39 23.62 -18.88
CA ALA A 145 -15.57 23.96 -20.31
C ALA A 145 -14.23 24.28 -21.00
N VAL A 146 -13.31 24.93 -20.30
CA VAL A 146 -11.98 25.29 -20.83
C VAL A 146 -10.95 24.25 -20.37
N ARG A 147 -10.44 23.44 -21.31
CA ARG A 147 -9.51 22.33 -21.02
C ARG A 147 -8.19 22.75 -20.36
N SER A 148 -7.72 23.99 -20.52
CA SER A 148 -6.52 24.48 -19.81
C SER A 148 -6.75 24.81 -18.33
N THR A 149 -8.00 24.75 -17.86
CA THR A 149 -8.33 24.95 -16.43
C THR A 149 -7.70 23.86 -15.57
N SER A 150 -7.03 24.28 -14.49
CA SER A 150 -6.15 23.43 -13.70
C SER A 150 -6.77 23.03 -12.36
N TYR A 151 -7.11 21.76 -12.18
CA TYR A 151 -7.45 21.20 -10.87
C TYR A 151 -7.23 19.69 -10.82
N TYR A 152 -6.96 19.17 -9.63
CA TYR A 152 -6.84 17.74 -9.41
C TYR A 152 -8.22 17.09 -9.30
N TRP A 153 -8.33 15.82 -9.67
CA TRP A 153 -9.48 15.04 -9.21
C TRP A 153 -9.26 14.60 -7.76
N VAL A 154 -8.05 14.14 -7.43
CA VAL A 154 -7.65 13.85 -6.04
C VAL A 154 -6.31 14.48 -5.72
N ASN A 155 -6.22 15.23 -4.61
CA ASN A 155 -4.97 15.80 -4.13
C ASN A 155 -4.67 15.41 -2.67
N PHE A 156 -3.45 14.97 -2.41
CA PHE A 156 -2.98 14.62 -1.07
C PHE A 156 -2.09 15.71 -0.46
N ASN A 157 -2.57 16.40 0.56
CA ASN A 157 -1.75 17.33 1.36
C ASN A 157 -1.15 16.63 2.59
N GLY A 158 -1.87 15.71 3.22
CA GLY A 158 -1.38 14.92 4.35
C GLY A 158 -0.84 13.54 3.97
N SER A 159 -0.56 12.73 4.99
CA SER A 159 0.16 11.46 4.92
C SER A 159 -0.70 10.26 5.35
N TYR A 160 -0.32 9.04 4.96
CA TYR A 160 -1.01 7.79 5.33
C TYR A 160 -2.48 7.74 4.88
N ASN A 161 -2.83 8.45 3.82
CA ASN A 161 -4.16 8.39 3.23
C ASN A 161 -4.25 7.31 2.16
N ARG A 162 -5.45 6.80 1.93
CA ARG A 162 -5.73 5.75 0.94
C ARG A 162 -6.86 6.15 0.00
N VAL A 163 -6.67 5.89 -1.28
CA VAL A 163 -7.74 5.91 -2.29
C VAL A 163 -7.81 4.51 -2.85
N ASP A 164 -8.95 3.84 -2.69
CA ASP A 164 -9.09 2.47 -3.15
C ASP A 164 -10.46 2.16 -3.75
N SER A 165 -10.54 1.14 -4.60
CA SER A 165 -11.80 0.71 -5.23
C SER A 165 -12.57 1.87 -5.89
N CYS A 166 -11.87 2.88 -6.42
CA CYS A 166 -12.49 4.06 -7.02
C CYS A 166 -12.45 3.99 -8.56
N TYR A 167 -13.42 4.63 -9.20
CA TYR A 167 -13.54 4.69 -10.66
C TYR A 167 -13.37 6.12 -11.17
N PHE A 168 -12.42 6.30 -12.08
CA PHE A 168 -12.11 7.59 -12.67
C PHE A 168 -12.28 7.46 -14.19
N THR A 169 -13.16 8.27 -14.79
CA THR A 169 -13.34 8.23 -16.24
C THR A 169 -13.67 9.56 -16.89
N GLY A 170 -13.04 9.82 -18.03
CA GLY A 170 -13.39 10.93 -18.91
C GLY A 170 -12.76 12.27 -18.56
N LYS A 171 -11.72 12.32 -17.72
CA LYS A 171 -10.98 13.57 -17.48
C LYS A 171 -10.37 14.08 -18.79
N ASN A 172 -10.47 15.37 -19.10
CA ASN A 172 -9.93 15.94 -20.35
C ASN A 172 -9.22 17.30 -20.23
N HIS A 173 -8.99 17.77 -19.00
CA HIS A 173 -8.43 19.09 -18.71
C HIS A 173 -7.05 19.03 -18.03
N HIS A 174 -6.41 20.19 -17.88
CA HIS A 174 -5.08 20.36 -17.29
C HIS A 174 -5.04 19.99 -15.80
N GLN A 175 -3.82 19.72 -15.30
CA GLN A 175 -3.47 19.24 -13.96
C GLN A 175 -3.62 17.71 -13.82
N PRO A 176 -2.78 17.01 -13.04
CA PRO A 176 -2.87 15.56 -12.93
C PRO A 176 -4.21 15.08 -12.38
N THR A 177 -4.60 13.84 -12.69
CA THR A 177 -5.76 13.22 -12.06
C THR A 177 -5.52 13.08 -10.56
N ILE A 178 -4.40 12.47 -10.18
CA ILE A 178 -3.96 12.27 -8.81
C ILE A 178 -2.60 12.93 -8.61
N GLY A 179 -2.47 13.71 -7.53
CA GLY A 179 -1.18 14.26 -7.11
C GLY A 179 -1.11 14.57 -5.64
N ASN A 180 0.03 15.08 -5.21
CA ASN A 180 0.27 15.42 -3.82
C ASN A 180 1.10 16.69 -3.65
N GLU A 181 1.06 17.23 -2.43
CA GLU A 181 1.84 18.39 -2.04
C GLU A 181 3.34 18.10 -2.00
N GLN A 182 4.11 19.14 -2.29
CA GLN A 182 5.55 19.09 -2.49
C GLN A 182 6.36 18.76 -1.23
N SER A 183 5.85 19.11 -0.07
CA SER A 183 6.48 18.96 1.23
C SER A 183 5.37 18.59 2.22
N ASN A 184 5.52 17.47 2.94
CA ASN A 184 4.58 16.98 3.98
C ASN A 184 3.43 16.02 3.56
N SER A 185 3.48 15.46 2.36
CA SER A 185 2.53 14.42 1.90
C SER A 185 3.25 13.10 1.64
N ARG A 186 3.06 12.11 2.52
CA ARG A 186 3.92 10.92 2.61
C ARG A 186 3.11 9.63 2.84
N TYR A 187 3.64 8.48 2.42
CA TYR A 187 3.03 7.17 2.71
C TYR A 187 1.57 7.04 2.25
N ASN A 188 1.18 7.83 1.24
CA ASN A 188 -0.16 7.73 0.67
C ASN A 188 -0.19 6.56 -0.31
N LYS A 189 -1.37 5.95 -0.45
CA LYS A 189 -1.57 4.76 -1.26
C LYS A 189 -2.78 4.91 -2.17
N VAL A 190 -2.63 4.45 -3.41
CA VAL A 190 -3.72 4.32 -4.38
C VAL A 190 -3.74 2.89 -4.89
N ASP A 191 -4.84 2.18 -4.65
CA ASP A 191 -4.95 0.77 -5.00
C ASP A 191 -6.32 0.29 -5.44
N HIS A 192 -6.39 -0.78 -6.24
CA HIS A 192 -7.66 -1.34 -6.75
C HIS A 192 -8.55 -0.32 -7.48
N CYS A 193 -8.00 0.78 -7.98
CA CYS A 193 -8.75 1.78 -8.73
C CYS A 193 -8.78 1.47 -10.22
N TYR A 194 -9.86 1.87 -10.88
CA TYR A 194 -10.01 1.76 -12.33
C TYR A 194 -9.99 3.15 -12.99
N PHE A 195 -8.99 3.39 -13.82
CA PHE A 195 -8.85 4.59 -14.63
C PHE A 195 -9.17 4.24 -16.08
N LYS A 196 -10.29 4.75 -16.59
CA LYS A 196 -10.76 4.44 -17.95
C LYS A 196 -10.92 5.69 -18.79
N ASN A 197 -10.44 5.69 -20.03
CA ASN A 197 -10.66 6.79 -20.98
C ASN A 197 -10.25 8.15 -20.39
N MET A 198 -9.04 8.22 -19.85
CA MET A 198 -8.51 9.43 -19.23
C MET A 198 -7.68 10.20 -20.25
N GLY A 199 -7.89 11.51 -20.34
CA GLY A 199 -7.12 12.41 -21.17
C GLY A 199 -6.67 13.65 -20.40
N GLY A 200 -6.18 14.63 -21.15
CA GLY A 200 -5.63 15.85 -20.61
C GLY A 200 -5.60 16.96 -21.65
N SER A 201 -4.96 18.08 -21.33
CA SER A 201 -4.81 19.22 -22.24
C SER A 201 -3.36 19.47 -22.65
N GLY A 202 -2.51 18.45 -22.56
CA GLY A 202 -1.05 18.54 -22.77
C GLY A 202 -0.25 18.34 -21.49
N ASN A 203 1.04 18.72 -21.53
CA ASN A 203 2.00 18.58 -20.43
C ASN A 203 1.44 19.08 -19.09
N GLY A 204 1.60 18.31 -18.03
CA GLY A 204 1.03 18.57 -16.71
C GLY A 204 -0.34 17.94 -16.48
N SER A 205 -0.76 17.00 -17.34
CA SER A 205 -2.04 16.27 -17.23
C SER A 205 -1.84 14.78 -16.97
N GLU A 206 -0.78 14.42 -16.23
CA GLU A 206 -0.46 13.03 -15.88
C GLU A 206 -1.63 12.32 -15.17
N ILE A 207 -1.70 10.99 -15.20
CA ILE A 207 -2.64 10.26 -14.32
C ILE A 207 -2.17 10.40 -12.87
N PHE A 208 -0.87 10.21 -12.66
CA PHE A 208 -0.22 10.38 -11.37
C PHE A 208 0.96 11.34 -11.47
N ARG A 209 1.03 12.34 -10.59
CA ARG A 209 2.24 13.14 -10.39
C ARG A 209 2.61 13.19 -8.92
N ILE A 210 3.69 12.49 -8.56
CA ILE A 210 4.07 12.28 -7.17
C ILE A 210 5.26 13.16 -6.79
N TRP A 211 4.97 14.29 -6.17
CA TRP A 211 5.95 15.15 -5.54
C TRP A 211 6.36 14.64 -4.15
N GLY A 212 7.40 15.26 -3.58
CA GLY A 212 7.83 14.99 -2.22
C GLY A 212 9.30 15.31 -2.01
N TYR A 213 9.83 14.81 -0.89
CA TYR A 213 11.26 14.88 -0.59
C TYR A 213 12.05 13.99 -1.55
N GLY A 214 13.30 14.37 -1.83
CA GLY A 214 14.20 13.52 -2.58
C GLY A 214 14.03 13.68 -4.08
N ARG A 215 14.26 14.89 -4.60
CA ARG A 215 14.01 15.21 -6.02
C ARG A 215 15.28 15.07 -6.87
N ASN A 216 15.72 16.17 -7.46
CA ASN A 216 16.84 16.23 -8.39
C ASN A 216 18.19 16.13 -7.65
N GLU A 217 18.60 14.91 -7.28
CA GLU A 217 19.87 14.51 -6.62
C GLU A 217 19.95 14.56 -5.08
N GLU A 218 18.81 14.71 -4.40
CA GLU A 218 18.77 14.54 -2.95
C GLU A 218 18.87 13.05 -2.58
N LEU A 219 20.09 12.59 -2.29
CA LEU A 219 20.42 11.20 -1.89
C LEU A 219 20.11 10.87 -0.42
N GLY A 220 19.26 11.67 0.24
CA GLY A 220 18.87 11.43 1.62
C GLY A 220 18.11 10.11 1.81
N THR A 221 18.00 9.65 3.05
CA THR A 221 17.20 8.46 3.40
C THR A 221 15.70 8.70 3.31
N ASP A 222 15.27 9.95 3.12
CA ASP A 222 13.88 10.38 3.16
C ASP A 222 13.22 10.39 1.76
N GLY A 223 11.89 10.44 1.69
CA GLY A 223 11.13 10.34 0.44
C GLY A 223 9.62 10.53 0.58
N ALA A 224 8.88 10.45 -0.53
CA ALA A 224 7.42 10.50 -0.49
C ALA A 224 6.81 9.18 -0.02
N PHE A 225 7.47 8.05 -0.31
CA PHE A 225 6.97 6.71 0.04
C PHE A 225 5.55 6.43 -0.48
N PHE A 226 5.19 7.03 -1.62
CA PHE A 226 3.88 6.83 -2.22
C PHE A 226 3.80 5.44 -2.86
N THR A 227 2.68 4.74 -2.65
CA THR A 227 2.44 3.42 -3.23
C THR A 227 1.31 3.48 -4.26
N ILE A 228 1.58 3.07 -5.49
CA ILE A 228 0.60 2.89 -6.57
C ILE A 228 0.57 1.40 -6.89
N GLU A 229 -0.47 0.69 -6.45
CA GLU A 229 -0.52 -0.77 -6.63
C GLU A 229 -1.88 -1.33 -6.96
N HIS A 230 -1.93 -2.46 -7.68
CA HIS A 230 -3.19 -3.12 -8.02
C HIS A 230 -4.22 -2.23 -8.75
N ASN A 231 -3.78 -1.26 -9.56
CA ASN A 231 -4.69 -0.41 -10.34
C ASN A 231 -4.81 -0.89 -11.79
N LEU A 232 -5.99 -0.71 -12.38
CA LEU A 232 -6.22 -0.89 -13.81
C LEU A 232 -6.25 0.47 -14.51
N LEU A 233 -5.32 0.70 -15.44
CA LEU A 233 -5.26 1.87 -16.29
C LEU A 233 -5.57 1.44 -17.73
N GLU A 234 -6.76 1.75 -18.22
CA GLU A 234 -7.23 1.36 -19.55
C GLU A 234 -7.58 2.59 -20.39
N ALA A 235 -6.89 2.79 -21.50
CA ALA A 235 -7.01 4.02 -22.29
C ALA A 235 -6.85 5.29 -21.42
N ALA A 236 -5.94 5.24 -20.45
CA ALA A 236 -5.70 6.32 -19.50
C ALA A 236 -4.54 7.21 -19.97
N ASP A 237 -4.71 7.82 -21.14
CA ASP A 237 -3.66 8.49 -21.90
C ASP A 237 -3.08 9.74 -21.23
N GLY A 238 -3.86 10.43 -20.39
CA GLY A 238 -3.40 11.61 -19.67
C GLY A 238 -2.80 12.67 -20.60
N GLU A 239 -1.53 13.03 -20.39
CA GLU A 239 -0.78 13.94 -21.27
C GLU A 239 -0.11 13.27 -22.49
N GLY A 240 -0.14 11.94 -22.57
CA GLY A 240 0.38 11.15 -23.70
C GLY A 240 1.84 10.72 -23.58
N LEU A 241 2.65 11.38 -22.74
CA LEU A 241 4.06 11.00 -22.51
C LEU A 241 4.30 10.49 -21.07
N GLU A 242 4.04 11.29 -20.04
CA GLU A 242 4.13 10.83 -18.64
C GLU A 242 2.75 10.41 -18.13
N MET A 243 2.51 9.09 -18.05
CA MET A 243 1.28 8.58 -17.46
C MET A 243 1.40 8.58 -15.92
N ILE A 244 2.49 8.02 -15.41
CA ILE A 244 2.87 8.06 -13.99
C ILE A 244 4.20 8.80 -13.90
N SER A 245 4.21 9.96 -13.25
CA SER A 245 5.40 10.79 -13.11
C SER A 245 5.85 10.89 -11.65
N LEU A 246 6.86 10.10 -11.29
CA LEU A 246 7.47 10.13 -9.97
C LEU A 246 8.51 11.23 -9.91
N LYS A 247 8.32 12.19 -9.00
CA LYS A 247 9.18 13.37 -8.80
C LYS A 247 9.70 13.45 -7.37
N SER A 248 9.96 12.30 -6.76
CA SER A 248 10.39 12.12 -5.36
C SER A 248 11.05 10.76 -5.12
N ASN A 249 11.68 10.58 -3.95
CA ASN A 249 12.37 9.34 -3.58
C ASN A 249 11.42 8.27 -3.03
N ARG A 250 11.84 7.00 -3.14
CA ARG A 250 11.31 5.81 -2.42
C ARG A 250 9.83 5.50 -2.64
N ASN A 251 9.29 5.87 -3.79
CA ASN A 251 7.95 5.46 -4.22
C ASN A 251 7.97 4.03 -4.75
N ILE A 252 6.79 3.40 -4.73
CA ILE A 252 6.56 2.04 -5.20
C ILE A 252 5.44 2.07 -6.23
N VAL A 253 5.69 1.51 -7.41
CA VAL A 253 4.69 1.26 -8.45
C VAL A 253 4.69 -0.23 -8.76
N ARG A 254 3.68 -0.98 -8.30
CA ARG A 254 3.69 -2.44 -8.43
C ARG A 254 2.35 -3.09 -8.72
N TYR A 255 2.37 -4.22 -9.42
CA TYR A 255 1.18 -5.05 -9.65
C TYR A 255 0.01 -4.31 -10.33
N ASN A 256 0.31 -3.23 -11.05
CA ASN A 256 -0.69 -2.51 -11.83
C ASN A 256 -0.83 -3.16 -13.21
N THR A 257 -2.00 -3.01 -13.81
CA THR A 257 -2.25 -3.40 -15.20
C THR A 257 -2.50 -2.15 -16.02
N ILE A 258 -1.65 -1.93 -17.02
CA ILE A 258 -1.73 -0.80 -17.95
C ILE A 258 -2.06 -1.38 -19.31
N LYS A 259 -3.22 -1.03 -19.85
CA LYS A 259 -3.75 -1.57 -21.09
C LYS A 259 -4.13 -0.44 -22.04
N ASN A 260 -3.77 -0.56 -23.32
CA ASN A 260 -4.20 0.38 -24.36
C ASN A 260 -3.96 1.85 -23.97
N THR A 261 -2.88 2.15 -23.27
CA THR A 261 -2.65 3.48 -22.66
C THR A 261 -1.39 4.11 -23.24
N LYS A 262 -1.46 5.42 -23.51
CA LYS A 262 -0.30 6.22 -23.92
C LYS A 262 0.55 6.60 -22.72
N GLY A 263 1.85 6.72 -22.96
CA GLY A 263 2.82 7.23 -21.99
C GLY A 263 3.52 6.16 -21.17
N GLU A 264 4.41 6.63 -20.30
CA GLU A 264 5.39 5.84 -19.56
C GLU A 264 5.09 5.82 -18.05
N ILE A 265 5.58 4.77 -17.38
CA ILE A 265 5.95 4.88 -15.96
C ILE A 265 7.29 5.63 -15.92
N THR A 266 7.25 6.91 -15.57
CA THR A 266 8.42 7.78 -15.55
C THR A 266 8.94 8.01 -14.14
N LEU A 267 10.16 7.53 -13.87
CA LEU A 267 10.97 7.94 -12.73
C LEU A 267 11.65 9.27 -13.08
N ARG A 268 10.84 10.33 -13.09
CA ARG A 268 11.15 11.62 -13.70
C ARG A 268 12.18 12.43 -12.91
N SER A 269 12.07 12.36 -11.59
CA SER A 269 13.01 12.93 -10.62
C SER A 269 12.97 12.12 -9.33
N GLY A 270 14.08 12.06 -8.60
CA GLY A 270 14.20 11.26 -7.38
C GLY A 270 14.95 9.96 -7.59
N ASN A 271 15.18 9.24 -6.50
CA ASN A 271 16.09 8.10 -6.35
C ASN A 271 15.39 7.00 -5.53
N PHE A 272 15.92 5.78 -5.53
CA PHE A 272 15.43 4.67 -4.68
C PHE A 272 13.97 4.24 -4.91
N ASN A 273 13.34 4.65 -6.00
CA ASN A 273 12.02 4.18 -6.41
C ASN A 273 12.05 2.72 -6.90
N THR A 274 10.96 1.99 -6.68
CA THR A 274 10.76 0.60 -7.14
C THR A 274 9.59 0.53 -8.12
N VAL A 275 9.81 -0.10 -9.28
CA VAL A 275 8.78 -0.43 -10.28
C VAL A 275 8.81 -1.93 -10.49
N GLU A 276 7.78 -2.63 -10.01
CA GLU A 276 7.84 -4.08 -9.85
C GLU A 276 6.56 -4.81 -10.27
N GLY A 277 6.69 -5.90 -11.04
CA GLY A 277 5.54 -6.79 -11.28
C GLY A 277 4.36 -6.15 -11.99
N ASN A 278 4.57 -5.09 -12.79
CA ASN A 278 3.49 -4.45 -13.54
C ASN A 278 3.27 -5.17 -14.88
N PHE A 279 2.00 -5.27 -15.30
CA PHE A 279 1.61 -5.77 -16.62
C PHE A 279 1.34 -4.57 -17.55
N ILE A 280 2.19 -4.35 -18.54
CA ILE A 280 2.08 -3.27 -19.53
C ILE A 280 1.74 -3.87 -20.89
N ILE A 281 0.46 -3.78 -21.28
CA ILE A 281 -0.11 -4.43 -22.47
C ILE A 281 -0.52 -3.33 -23.47
N GLY A 282 0.36 -3.04 -24.42
CA GLY A 282 0.19 -1.91 -25.33
C GLY A 282 -0.82 -2.14 -26.45
N ASN A 283 -1.01 -3.40 -26.88
CA ASN A 283 -1.81 -3.79 -28.06
C ASN A 283 -1.53 -2.93 -29.32
N ASN A 284 -0.27 -2.55 -29.50
CA ASN A 284 0.26 -1.71 -30.57
C ASN A 284 -0.37 -0.31 -30.67
N LYS A 285 -0.99 0.19 -29.58
CA LYS A 285 -1.52 1.54 -29.54
C LYS A 285 -0.40 2.56 -29.75
N GLU A 286 -0.60 3.52 -30.64
CA GLU A 286 0.34 4.63 -30.85
C GLU A 286 0.58 5.41 -29.56
N GLY A 287 1.86 5.66 -29.24
CA GLY A 287 2.26 6.31 -28.00
C GLY A 287 2.22 5.41 -26.76
N SER A 288 1.91 4.11 -26.87
CA SER A 288 2.10 3.17 -25.77
C SER A 288 3.59 2.90 -25.57
N ARG A 289 4.06 3.09 -24.33
CA ARG A 289 5.47 2.99 -23.93
C ARG A 289 5.58 2.16 -22.65
N GLY A 290 6.79 1.77 -22.27
CA GLY A 290 7.03 1.09 -20.99
C GLY A 290 7.48 2.03 -19.87
N ILE A 291 8.76 1.93 -19.49
CA ILE A 291 9.33 2.53 -18.28
C ILE A 291 10.48 3.47 -18.66
N ARG A 292 10.47 4.70 -18.15
CA ARG A 292 11.56 5.67 -18.32
C ARG A 292 12.22 6.02 -17.01
N ILE A 293 13.55 5.96 -16.97
CA ILE A 293 14.36 6.06 -15.77
C ILE A 293 15.28 7.26 -15.88
N THR A 294 15.37 8.03 -14.79
CA THR A 294 16.43 9.00 -14.48
C THR A 294 16.80 8.81 -13.00
N GLY A 295 17.96 9.31 -12.56
CA GLY A 295 18.34 9.18 -11.14
C GLY A 295 18.85 7.78 -10.75
N GLN A 296 19.07 7.57 -9.45
CA GLN A 296 19.96 6.53 -8.93
C GLN A 296 19.26 5.52 -8.01
N ASN A 297 19.87 4.34 -7.88
CA ASN A 297 19.49 3.29 -6.91
C ASN A 297 18.04 2.77 -7.07
N HIS A 298 17.49 2.83 -8.28
CA HIS A 298 16.16 2.31 -8.59
C HIS A 298 16.16 0.78 -8.73
N LYS A 299 14.97 0.20 -8.55
CA LYS A 299 14.71 -1.22 -8.83
C LYS A 299 13.58 -1.34 -9.85
N ILE A 300 13.87 -1.97 -10.99
CA ILE A 300 12.92 -2.22 -12.08
C ILE A 300 12.87 -3.73 -12.32
N ILE A 301 11.91 -4.41 -11.68
CA ILE A 301 11.98 -5.86 -11.47
C ILE A 301 10.67 -6.55 -11.88
N ASN A 302 10.73 -7.75 -12.47
CA ASN A 302 9.55 -8.59 -12.76
C ASN A 302 8.46 -7.90 -13.62
N ASN A 303 8.76 -6.83 -14.37
CA ASN A 303 7.74 -6.19 -15.19
C ASN A 303 7.53 -6.97 -16.48
N TYR A 304 6.27 -7.17 -16.85
CA TYR A 304 5.86 -7.79 -18.10
C TYR A 304 5.40 -6.70 -19.07
N ILE A 305 6.08 -6.55 -20.20
CA ILE A 305 5.82 -5.51 -21.20
C ILE A 305 5.58 -6.19 -22.56
N GLU A 306 4.41 -5.97 -23.14
CA GLU A 306 4.00 -6.64 -24.38
C GLU A 306 3.34 -5.69 -25.37
N ASN A 307 3.70 -5.84 -26.65
CA ASN A 307 3.05 -5.19 -27.79
C ASN A 307 2.87 -3.67 -27.58
N ILE A 308 3.85 -3.00 -26.97
CA ILE A 308 3.87 -1.54 -26.96
C ILE A 308 4.37 -1.04 -28.32
N ARG A 309 3.97 0.16 -28.74
CA ARG A 309 4.38 0.69 -30.06
C ARG A 309 5.73 1.40 -30.04
N GLU A 310 6.14 1.91 -28.89
CA GLU A 310 7.38 2.66 -28.71
C GLU A 310 8.40 1.83 -27.90
N ASP A 311 9.31 2.50 -27.19
CA ASP A 311 10.39 1.89 -26.43
C ASP A 311 9.91 1.27 -25.10
N ALA A 312 10.48 0.12 -24.73
CA ALA A 312 10.06 -0.61 -23.53
C ALA A 312 10.75 -0.13 -22.26
N ILE A 313 12.08 -0.09 -22.19
CA ILE A 313 12.80 0.45 -21.03
C ILE A 313 13.82 1.48 -21.50
N VAL A 314 13.71 2.71 -21.00
CA VAL A 314 14.54 3.84 -21.41
C VAL A 314 15.33 4.38 -20.22
N LEU A 315 16.66 4.38 -20.32
CA LEU A 315 17.56 5.01 -19.37
C LEU A 315 18.09 6.29 -19.99
N ILE A 316 17.59 7.43 -19.53
CA ILE A 316 17.94 8.75 -20.07
C ILE A 316 19.35 9.17 -19.59
N ALA A 317 20.17 9.71 -20.49
CA ALA A 317 21.43 10.32 -20.13
C ALA A 317 21.22 11.50 -19.15
N GLY A 318 22.02 11.55 -18.10
CA GLY A 318 21.92 12.58 -17.06
C GLY A 318 22.65 13.88 -17.41
N GLU A 319 22.27 14.96 -16.73
CA GLU A 319 22.95 16.24 -16.83
C GLU A 319 24.16 16.30 -15.91
N PHE A 320 25.32 16.68 -16.45
CA PHE A 320 26.49 16.94 -15.64
C PHE A 320 26.43 18.36 -15.08
N ILE A 321 26.42 18.49 -13.75
CA ILE A 321 26.22 19.78 -13.08
C ILE A 321 27.39 20.24 -12.22
N ASP A 322 28.42 19.42 -11.98
CA ASP A 322 29.50 19.78 -11.03
C ASP A 322 30.33 20.98 -11.50
N SER A 323 30.45 21.19 -12.81
CA SER A 323 31.08 22.37 -13.40
C SER A 323 30.50 22.69 -14.77
N PHE A 324 30.82 23.88 -15.28
CA PHE A 324 30.39 24.31 -16.61
C PHE A 324 31.44 23.84 -17.60
N LEU A 325 31.07 22.88 -18.44
CA LEU A 325 31.86 22.43 -19.58
C LEU A 325 31.77 23.41 -20.75
N THR A 326 30.70 24.21 -20.79
CA THR A 326 30.48 25.24 -21.81
C THR A 326 29.85 26.50 -21.22
N PRO A 327 30.11 27.69 -21.80
CA PRO A 327 29.49 28.95 -21.35
C PRO A 327 27.96 29.02 -21.51
N ASP A 328 27.40 28.23 -22.44
CA ASP A 328 25.98 28.26 -22.80
C ASP A 328 25.08 27.36 -21.95
N TYR A 329 25.67 26.60 -21.01
CA TYR A 329 24.92 25.76 -20.09
C TYR A 329 24.06 26.60 -19.13
N LYS A 330 22.78 26.24 -19.00
CA LYS A 330 21.82 26.92 -18.13
C LYS A 330 21.35 25.99 -17.01
N PRO A 331 22.04 25.93 -15.86
CA PRO A 331 21.66 25.05 -14.76
C PRO A 331 20.34 25.46 -14.09
N ILE A 332 19.64 24.50 -13.50
CA ILE A 332 18.55 24.79 -12.56
C ILE A 332 19.16 25.17 -11.21
N LEU A 333 18.96 26.41 -10.78
CA LEU A 333 19.45 26.89 -9.48
C LEU A 333 18.52 26.46 -8.35
N ARG A 334 19.09 25.96 -7.25
CA ARG A 334 18.34 25.59 -6.04
C ARG A 334 19.15 25.94 -4.81
N ALA A 335 18.65 26.87 -4.00
CA ALA A 335 19.28 27.21 -2.73
C ALA A 335 19.23 26.02 -1.76
N GLY A 336 20.32 25.82 -0.99
CA GLY A 336 20.41 24.78 0.03
C GLY A 336 20.85 23.39 -0.47
N THR A 337 21.03 23.18 -1.78
CA THR A 337 21.72 21.97 -2.27
C THR A 337 23.24 22.16 -2.26
N PRO A 338 24.03 21.07 -2.18
CA PRO A 338 25.50 21.16 -2.08
C PRO A 338 26.17 22.01 -3.17
N LEU A 339 25.63 21.99 -4.40
CA LEU A 339 26.19 22.71 -5.54
C LEU A 339 25.46 24.03 -5.86
N GLY A 340 24.41 24.38 -5.12
CA GLY A 340 23.52 25.51 -5.41
C GLY A 340 22.72 25.36 -6.72
N ARG A 341 22.83 24.20 -7.38
CA ARG A 341 22.17 23.82 -8.62
C ARG A 341 21.86 22.32 -8.59
N VAL A 342 20.94 21.92 -9.46
CA VAL A 342 20.45 20.54 -9.60
C VAL A 342 20.23 20.23 -11.08
N PRO A 343 20.29 18.97 -11.50
CA PRO A 343 19.97 18.60 -12.88
C PRO A 343 18.47 18.67 -13.12
N ALA A 344 18.06 18.85 -14.38
CA ALA A 344 16.69 18.55 -14.79
C ALA A 344 16.45 17.03 -14.84
N TYR A 345 17.46 16.27 -15.28
CA TYR A 345 17.47 14.81 -15.32
C TYR A 345 18.73 14.27 -14.63
N GLY A 346 18.54 13.58 -13.51
CA GLY A 346 19.66 13.11 -12.69
C GLY A 346 20.45 11.97 -13.36
N PRO A 347 21.76 11.88 -13.10
CA PRO A 347 22.58 10.79 -13.61
C PRO A 347 22.09 9.44 -13.12
N ILE A 348 22.13 8.45 -14.00
CA ILE A 348 21.70 7.09 -13.70
C ILE A 348 22.87 6.29 -13.16
N LYS A 349 22.76 5.84 -11.91
CA LYS A 349 23.78 5.04 -11.21
C LYS A 349 23.14 3.98 -10.33
N ASN A 350 23.77 2.81 -10.23
CA ASN A 350 23.39 1.75 -9.29
C ASN A 350 21.93 1.28 -9.43
N VAL A 351 21.36 1.39 -10.63
CA VAL A 351 20.00 0.91 -10.90
C VAL A 351 20.03 -0.58 -11.17
N ILE A 352 19.08 -1.32 -10.59
CA ILE A 352 18.85 -2.74 -10.86
C ILE A 352 17.69 -2.87 -11.82
N ILE A 353 17.91 -3.50 -12.98
CA ILE A 353 16.90 -3.85 -13.97
C ILE A 353 16.97 -5.35 -14.15
N ALA A 354 16.06 -6.08 -13.48
CA ALA A 354 16.16 -7.52 -13.39
C ALA A 354 14.85 -8.27 -13.67
N HIS A 355 14.94 -9.46 -14.27
CA HIS A 355 13.78 -10.34 -14.47
C HIS A 355 12.61 -9.67 -15.22
N ASN A 356 12.85 -8.72 -16.13
CA ASN A 356 11.75 -8.17 -16.93
C ASN A 356 11.55 -9.01 -18.20
N THR A 357 10.30 -9.20 -18.61
CA THR A 357 9.93 -9.86 -19.87
C THR A 357 9.38 -8.81 -20.83
N ILE A 358 10.04 -8.62 -21.97
CA ILE A 358 9.69 -7.64 -22.99
C ILE A 358 9.41 -8.38 -24.30
N VAL A 359 8.18 -8.32 -24.79
CA VAL A 359 7.75 -9.05 -25.98
C VAL A 359 7.14 -8.10 -27.01
N ASN A 360 7.68 -8.15 -28.22
CA ASN A 360 7.26 -7.38 -29.38
C ASN A 360 7.07 -5.87 -29.11
N PRO A 361 8.03 -5.17 -28.47
CA PRO A 361 7.97 -3.71 -28.48
C PRO A 361 8.06 -3.23 -29.94
N GLY A 362 7.50 -2.07 -30.27
CA GLY A 362 7.60 -1.46 -31.60
C GLY A 362 8.91 -0.68 -31.77
N GLY A 363 9.35 0.03 -30.72
CA GLY A 363 10.66 0.67 -30.60
C GLY A 363 11.73 -0.24 -29.98
N GLU A 364 12.76 0.33 -29.38
CA GLU A 364 13.84 -0.42 -28.76
C GLU A 364 13.34 -1.23 -27.54
N GLY A 365 13.86 -2.45 -27.36
CA GLY A 365 13.59 -3.21 -26.13
C GLY A 365 14.21 -2.54 -24.90
N MET A 366 15.43 -2.05 -25.02
CA MET A 366 16.07 -1.21 -24.01
C MET A 366 16.96 -0.15 -24.66
N ASP A 367 16.73 1.12 -24.35
CA ASP A 367 17.56 2.25 -24.77
C ASP A 367 18.39 2.77 -23.60
N ILE A 368 19.68 2.42 -23.58
CA ILE A 368 20.61 2.75 -22.50
C ILE A 368 21.42 3.98 -22.91
N GLY A 369 21.18 5.12 -22.25
CA GLY A 369 21.82 6.39 -22.60
C GLY A 369 21.01 7.22 -23.60
N ALA A 370 19.69 7.02 -23.62
CA ALA A 370 18.76 7.79 -24.43
C ALA A 370 19.00 9.30 -24.27
N ALA A 371 18.89 10.04 -25.37
CA ALA A 371 19.13 11.47 -25.42
C ALA A 371 20.56 11.93 -25.02
N TYR A 372 21.56 11.05 -25.08
CA TYR A 372 22.97 11.45 -24.94
C TYR A 372 23.32 12.57 -25.93
N LYS A 373 23.89 13.68 -25.43
CA LYS A 373 24.18 14.92 -26.18
C LYS A 373 22.96 15.65 -26.76
N ALA A 374 21.73 15.19 -26.51
CA ALA A 374 20.55 15.92 -26.93
C ALA A 374 20.44 17.24 -26.15
N SER A 375 20.16 18.34 -26.85
CA SER A 375 20.10 19.67 -26.24
C SER A 375 21.41 20.10 -25.55
N TRP A 376 22.56 19.62 -26.06
CA TRP A 376 23.87 20.18 -25.76
C TRP A 376 24.10 21.46 -26.58
N PRO A 377 24.66 22.55 -26.01
CA PRO A 377 25.19 22.69 -24.65
C PRO A 377 24.18 23.11 -23.56
N SER A 378 22.94 23.47 -23.93
CA SER A 378 22.00 24.16 -23.01
C SER A 378 21.68 23.37 -21.73
N SER A 379 21.75 22.04 -21.76
CA SER A 379 21.45 21.15 -20.63
C SER A 379 22.62 20.28 -20.12
N GLN A 380 23.81 20.33 -20.75
CA GLN A 380 24.94 19.43 -20.44
C GLN A 380 24.57 17.95 -20.22
N ARG A 381 23.67 17.40 -21.04
CA ARG A 381 23.22 16.01 -20.95
C ARG A 381 24.26 15.01 -21.47
N MET A 382 25.25 14.73 -20.63
CA MET A 382 26.48 14.00 -20.99
C MET A 382 26.79 12.82 -20.09
N MET A 383 26.00 12.53 -19.04
CA MET A 383 26.29 11.43 -18.13
C MET A 383 25.58 10.16 -18.61
N LEU A 384 26.33 9.21 -19.15
CA LEU A 384 25.79 7.89 -19.50
C LEU A 384 25.42 7.10 -18.24
N PRO A 385 24.44 6.18 -18.31
CA PRO A 385 24.16 5.26 -17.21
C PRO A 385 25.40 4.44 -16.87
N GLN A 386 25.75 4.39 -15.58
CA GLN A 386 26.95 3.71 -15.11
C GLN A 386 26.67 2.85 -13.88
N ASN A 387 27.45 1.78 -13.69
CA ASN A 387 27.32 0.85 -12.58
C ASN A 387 25.88 0.36 -12.35
N CYS A 388 25.09 0.21 -13.41
CA CYS A 388 23.76 -0.38 -13.33
C CYS A 388 23.88 -1.89 -13.54
N THR A 389 23.03 -2.66 -12.86
CA THR A 389 22.93 -4.11 -13.02
C THR A 389 21.73 -4.41 -13.90
N ILE A 390 21.99 -4.95 -15.10
CA ILE A 390 20.98 -5.41 -16.04
C ILE A 390 21.07 -6.94 -16.05
N ALA A 391 20.14 -7.60 -15.37
CA ALA A 391 20.23 -9.04 -15.08
C ALA A 391 18.97 -9.81 -15.49
N ASN A 392 19.11 -11.00 -16.04
CA ASN A 392 18.00 -11.95 -16.22
C ASN A 392 16.78 -11.40 -16.98
N ASN A 393 16.96 -10.43 -17.88
CA ASN A 393 15.87 -9.89 -18.69
C ASN A 393 15.68 -10.70 -19.98
N VAL A 394 14.45 -10.82 -20.45
CA VAL A 394 14.11 -11.44 -21.74
C VAL A 394 13.58 -10.37 -22.69
N ILE A 395 14.17 -10.24 -23.87
CA ILE A 395 13.69 -9.35 -24.93
C ILE A 395 13.45 -10.15 -26.20
N VAL A 396 12.19 -10.29 -26.59
CA VAL A 396 11.78 -10.97 -27.83
C VAL A 396 11.18 -9.95 -28.79
N LYS A 397 11.74 -9.87 -30.00
CA LYS A 397 11.28 -8.94 -31.03
C LYS A 397 11.53 -9.57 -32.40
N SER A 398 10.74 -9.24 -33.42
CA SER A 398 10.86 -9.85 -34.75
C SER A 398 11.90 -9.20 -35.67
N SER A 399 12.33 -7.98 -35.36
CA SER A 399 13.29 -7.19 -36.15
C SER A 399 13.79 -5.98 -35.35
N GLY A 400 14.73 -5.21 -35.88
CA GLY A 400 15.23 -3.99 -35.24
C GLY A 400 16.24 -4.26 -34.11
N VAL A 401 16.30 -3.35 -33.14
CA VAL A 401 17.30 -3.37 -32.06
C VAL A 401 16.66 -3.81 -30.74
N ALA A 402 17.26 -4.80 -30.09
CA ALA A 402 16.85 -5.28 -28.78
C ALA A 402 17.38 -4.37 -27.67
N ILE A 403 18.67 -4.07 -27.70
CA ILE A 403 19.34 -3.17 -26.75
C ILE A 403 20.26 -2.23 -27.52
N THR A 404 20.15 -0.93 -27.24
CA THR A 404 21.02 0.10 -27.80
C THR A 404 21.79 0.83 -26.69
N SER A 405 23.03 1.24 -26.99
CA SER A 405 23.76 2.23 -26.18
C SER A 405 24.73 3.05 -27.05
N PRO A 406 24.82 4.37 -26.82
CA PRO A 406 25.69 5.24 -27.60
C PRO A 406 27.15 5.06 -27.19
N ALA A 407 28.06 5.33 -28.14
CA ALA A 407 29.48 5.42 -27.83
C ALA A 407 29.78 6.69 -27.02
N GLN A 408 30.60 6.56 -25.97
CA GLN A 408 31.12 7.73 -25.28
C GLN A 408 31.94 8.60 -26.24
N ASP A 409 31.64 9.90 -26.28
CA ASP A 409 32.48 10.87 -26.97
C ASP A 409 33.70 11.22 -26.11
N MET A 410 34.89 10.97 -26.67
CA MET A 410 36.18 11.19 -26.02
C MET A 410 36.88 12.46 -26.51
N ASN A 411 36.20 13.32 -27.28
CA ASN A 411 36.76 14.60 -27.69
C ASN A 411 36.61 15.65 -26.57
N PRO A 412 37.59 16.54 -26.36
CA PRO A 412 37.46 17.64 -25.40
C PRO A 412 36.19 18.48 -25.65
N PRO A 413 35.45 18.89 -24.61
CA PRO A 413 35.76 18.77 -23.17
C PRO A 413 35.20 17.50 -22.50
N LEU A 414 34.79 16.48 -23.26
CA LEU A 414 34.11 15.27 -22.75
C LEU A 414 35.07 14.12 -22.38
N ASP A 415 36.34 14.27 -22.75
CA ASP A 415 37.45 13.40 -22.38
C ASP A 415 37.70 13.30 -20.87
N VAL A 416 37.10 14.21 -20.09
CA VAL A 416 37.15 14.22 -18.61
C VAL A 416 36.31 13.12 -17.95
N PHE A 417 35.36 12.53 -18.68
CA PHE A 417 34.48 11.51 -18.13
C PHE A 417 35.12 10.12 -18.25
N ASN A 418 35.10 9.37 -17.15
CA ASN A 418 35.42 7.94 -17.14
C ASN A 418 34.25 7.21 -16.49
N PHE A 419 33.33 6.69 -17.30
CA PHE A 419 32.11 6.05 -16.81
C PHE A 419 32.42 4.63 -16.32
N GLU A 420 31.87 4.26 -15.17
CA GLU A 420 31.91 2.88 -14.70
C GLU A 420 31.03 2.00 -15.61
N PRO A 421 31.52 0.84 -16.08
CA PRO A 421 30.74 -0.01 -16.96
C PRO A 421 29.46 -0.52 -16.25
N ASN A 422 28.40 -0.68 -17.02
CA ASN A 422 27.22 -1.41 -16.55
C ASN A 422 27.52 -2.92 -16.50
N ILE A 423 26.85 -3.60 -15.57
CA ILE A 423 26.96 -5.03 -15.34
C ILE A 423 25.83 -5.72 -16.09
N TYR A 424 26.17 -6.71 -16.90
CA TYR A 424 25.21 -7.54 -17.64
C TYR A 424 25.39 -9.00 -17.24
N GLU A 425 24.29 -9.68 -16.90
CA GLU A 425 24.30 -11.10 -16.56
C GLU A 425 22.97 -11.78 -16.90
N GLY A 426 23.00 -13.01 -17.40
CA GLY A 426 21.80 -13.83 -17.64
C GLY A 426 20.77 -13.26 -18.62
N ASN A 427 21.03 -12.16 -19.35
CA ASN A 427 20.02 -11.58 -20.24
C ASN A 427 19.90 -12.41 -21.53
N VAL A 428 18.68 -12.53 -22.03
CA VAL A 428 18.39 -13.24 -23.28
C VAL A 428 17.67 -12.32 -24.26
N ILE A 429 18.18 -12.26 -25.48
CA ILE A 429 17.53 -11.59 -26.60
C ILE A 429 17.20 -12.58 -27.72
N TYR A 430 16.12 -12.32 -28.45
CA TYR A 430 15.76 -13.11 -29.63
C TYR A 430 15.08 -12.30 -30.73
N GLY A 431 15.48 -12.58 -31.98
CA GLY A 431 14.91 -12.02 -33.20
C GLY A 431 15.25 -10.55 -33.51
N ALA A 432 16.10 -9.91 -32.70
CA ALA A 432 16.60 -8.55 -32.90
C ALA A 432 18.12 -8.44 -32.63
N THR A 433 18.73 -7.32 -33.00
CA THR A 433 20.19 -7.09 -32.90
C THR A 433 20.58 -6.30 -31.65
N LEU A 434 21.86 -6.36 -31.28
CA LEU A 434 22.47 -5.45 -30.31
C LEU A 434 23.13 -4.29 -31.05
N ASN A 435 22.94 -3.06 -30.56
CA ASN A 435 23.62 -1.87 -31.04
C ASN A 435 24.28 -1.14 -29.86
N MET A 436 25.35 -1.71 -29.31
CA MET A 436 25.93 -1.24 -28.04
C MET A 436 27.39 -0.82 -28.20
N HIS A 437 27.78 0.25 -27.51
CA HIS A 437 29.12 0.84 -27.64
C HIS A 437 29.73 1.29 -26.30
N PRO A 438 30.73 0.57 -25.76
CA PRO A 438 31.18 -0.75 -26.21
C PRO A 438 30.12 -1.82 -25.91
N ALA A 439 30.06 -2.85 -26.75
CA ALA A 439 29.28 -4.04 -26.43
C ALA A 439 29.91 -4.78 -25.23
N PRO A 440 29.10 -5.35 -24.31
CA PRO A 440 29.64 -6.10 -23.18
C PRO A 440 30.32 -7.40 -23.65
N ALA A 441 31.37 -7.82 -22.96
CA ALA A 441 32.11 -9.03 -23.29
C ALA A 441 31.33 -10.33 -23.01
N SER A 442 30.35 -10.28 -22.10
CA SER A 442 29.48 -11.41 -21.71
C SER A 442 28.21 -10.89 -21.02
N GLY A 443 27.27 -11.78 -20.70
CA GLY A 443 26.06 -11.44 -19.94
C GLY A 443 24.79 -11.16 -20.75
N ILE A 444 24.89 -11.19 -22.07
CA ILE A 444 23.76 -11.16 -23.00
C ILE A 444 23.90 -12.31 -24.00
N THR A 445 22.89 -13.16 -24.09
CA THR A 445 22.87 -14.32 -24.99
C THR A 445 21.76 -14.16 -26.03
N THR A 446 22.10 -14.38 -27.31
CA THR A 446 21.11 -14.45 -28.38
C THR A 446 20.65 -15.89 -28.56
N GLN A 447 19.47 -16.24 -28.02
CA GLN A 447 18.92 -17.59 -28.10
C GLN A 447 17.39 -17.54 -28.14
N ASN A 448 16.75 -18.52 -28.78
CA ASN A 448 15.28 -18.61 -28.77
C ASN A 448 14.80 -18.97 -27.35
N PRO A 449 14.03 -18.11 -26.66
CA PRO A 449 13.57 -18.38 -25.31
C PRO A 449 12.43 -19.40 -25.26
N LEU A 450 11.88 -19.85 -26.39
CA LEU A 450 10.76 -20.79 -26.45
C LEU A 450 9.57 -20.32 -25.58
N LEU A 451 9.21 -19.03 -25.69
CA LEU A 451 8.00 -18.50 -25.06
C LEU A 451 6.75 -19.03 -25.75
N SER A 452 5.69 -19.26 -24.99
CA SER A 452 4.38 -19.69 -25.45
C SER A 452 3.28 -18.91 -24.73
N VAL A 453 2.13 -18.70 -25.38
CA VAL A 453 1.01 -18.00 -24.75
C VAL A 453 0.25 -18.96 -23.85
N THR A 454 0.32 -18.73 -22.54
CA THR A 454 -0.44 -19.45 -21.52
C THR A 454 -1.19 -18.42 -20.70
N GLY A 455 -2.48 -18.61 -20.40
CA GLY A 455 -3.27 -17.65 -19.62
C GLY A 455 -3.32 -16.23 -20.21
N GLY A 456 -3.13 -16.08 -21.53
CA GLY A 456 -3.10 -14.79 -22.21
C GLY A 456 -1.76 -14.04 -22.15
N LEU A 457 -0.70 -14.62 -21.56
CA LEU A 457 0.63 -14.02 -21.43
C LEU A 457 1.71 -14.92 -22.05
N PHE A 458 2.79 -14.32 -22.54
CA PHE A 458 3.97 -15.03 -23.01
C PHE A 458 4.80 -15.55 -21.83
N ARG A 459 4.86 -16.87 -21.68
CA ARG A 459 5.59 -17.56 -20.62
C ARG A 459 6.61 -18.55 -21.17
N PRO A 460 7.73 -18.81 -20.48
CA PRO A 460 8.65 -19.90 -20.82
C PRO A 460 7.88 -21.21 -20.94
N SER A 461 8.08 -21.93 -22.05
CA SER A 461 7.63 -23.33 -22.13
C SER A 461 8.47 -24.21 -21.19
N ALA A 462 7.97 -25.41 -20.86
CA ALA A 462 8.69 -26.35 -19.98
C ALA A 462 10.10 -26.74 -20.49
N SER A 463 10.36 -26.62 -21.79
CA SER A 463 11.68 -26.87 -22.40
C SER A 463 12.48 -25.60 -22.66
N SER A 464 12.05 -24.46 -22.13
CA SER A 464 12.68 -23.17 -22.37
C SER A 464 14.10 -23.14 -21.77
N PRO A 465 15.08 -22.56 -22.50
CA PRO A 465 16.42 -22.35 -21.96
C PRO A 465 16.49 -21.23 -20.92
N LEU A 466 15.36 -20.59 -20.59
CA LEU A 466 15.24 -19.58 -19.54
C LEU A 466 15.05 -20.21 -18.16
N VAL A 467 14.54 -21.46 -18.11
CA VAL A 467 14.17 -22.14 -16.88
C VAL A 467 15.43 -22.52 -16.09
N ASN A 468 15.47 -22.18 -14.81
CA ASN A 468 16.59 -22.36 -13.90
C ASN A 468 17.92 -21.76 -14.38
N ALA A 469 17.87 -20.70 -15.19
CA ALA A 469 19.05 -20.12 -15.86
C ALA A 469 19.41 -18.71 -15.39
N GLY A 470 18.68 -18.15 -14.42
CA GLY A 470 18.94 -16.83 -13.86
C GLY A 470 20.27 -16.76 -13.10
N ALA A 471 20.94 -15.61 -13.21
CA ALA A 471 22.13 -15.27 -12.45
C ALA A 471 21.76 -14.45 -11.20
N GLY A 472 22.35 -14.80 -10.05
CA GLY A 472 22.13 -14.07 -8.81
C GLY A 472 20.68 -14.13 -8.30
N MET A 473 20.38 -13.38 -7.23
CA MET A 473 19.05 -13.29 -6.65
C MET A 473 18.65 -11.82 -6.54
N TYR A 474 17.67 -11.42 -7.35
CA TYR A 474 17.22 -10.03 -7.45
C TYR A 474 15.76 -9.81 -6.99
N ALA A 475 14.96 -10.88 -6.96
CA ALA A 475 13.58 -10.90 -6.50
C ALA A 475 13.33 -12.18 -5.70
N THR A 476 12.36 -12.14 -4.78
CA THR A 476 11.96 -13.31 -3.97
C THR A 476 10.74 -14.03 -4.52
N ASP A 477 9.94 -13.35 -5.35
CA ASP A 477 8.83 -13.92 -6.09
C ASP A 477 8.86 -13.41 -7.55
N ASP A 478 7.95 -13.88 -8.39
CA ASP A 478 7.83 -13.55 -9.80
C ASP A 478 6.61 -12.65 -10.08
N MET A 479 6.30 -12.40 -11.36
CA MET A 479 5.15 -11.59 -11.78
C MET A 479 3.80 -12.19 -11.35
N ASP A 480 3.72 -13.51 -11.18
CA ASP A 480 2.53 -14.26 -10.77
C ASP A 480 2.42 -14.38 -9.24
N GLY A 481 3.44 -13.95 -8.50
CA GLY A 481 3.54 -14.04 -7.04
C GLY A 481 4.02 -15.41 -6.54
N GLN A 482 4.60 -16.21 -7.42
CA GLN A 482 5.20 -17.50 -7.11
C GLN A 482 6.64 -17.30 -6.61
N PRO A 483 7.09 -18.06 -5.59
CA PRO A 483 8.41 -17.87 -5.01
C PRO A 483 9.52 -18.26 -6.00
N ARG A 484 10.60 -17.48 -6.02
CA ARG A 484 11.85 -17.83 -6.71
C ARG A 484 12.79 -18.54 -5.77
N ASP A 485 13.37 -19.65 -6.20
CA ASP A 485 14.40 -20.35 -5.44
C ASP A 485 15.83 -19.90 -5.86
N SER A 486 16.86 -20.63 -5.42
CA SER A 486 18.25 -20.31 -5.78
C SER A 486 18.58 -20.47 -7.26
N ASN A 487 17.71 -21.11 -8.04
CA ASN A 487 17.79 -21.32 -9.47
C ASN A 487 16.65 -20.58 -10.18
N SER A 488 16.51 -19.28 -9.96
CA SER A 488 15.45 -18.50 -10.61
C SER A 488 15.47 -18.58 -12.14
N ASP A 489 14.32 -18.40 -12.77
CA ASP A 489 14.20 -18.28 -14.22
C ASP A 489 14.64 -16.89 -14.73
N ILE A 490 15.07 -16.84 -16.00
CA ILE A 490 15.29 -15.58 -16.72
C ILE A 490 13.93 -15.04 -17.19
N GLY A 491 13.65 -13.77 -16.89
CA GLY A 491 12.39 -13.10 -17.20
C GLY A 491 11.45 -12.99 -16.00
N ALA A 492 10.29 -12.40 -16.23
CA ALA A 492 9.33 -12.01 -15.20
C ALA A 492 8.54 -13.17 -14.58
N ASP A 493 8.42 -14.27 -15.32
CA ASP A 493 7.75 -15.51 -14.92
C ASP A 493 8.76 -16.46 -14.27
N GLU A 494 8.32 -17.22 -13.28
CA GLU A 494 9.02 -18.40 -12.74
C GLU A 494 8.22 -19.65 -13.12
N SER A 495 8.86 -20.62 -13.76
CA SER A 495 8.25 -21.90 -14.10
C SER A 495 7.94 -22.70 -12.82
N SER A 496 6.76 -22.45 -12.25
CA SER A 496 6.34 -23.01 -10.98
C SER A 496 4.94 -23.60 -11.04
N SER A 497 4.67 -24.55 -10.13
CA SER A 497 3.34 -25.13 -9.91
C SER A 497 2.59 -24.48 -8.74
N ALA A 498 3.21 -23.49 -8.07
CA ALA A 498 2.54 -22.73 -7.02
C ALA A 498 1.31 -21.98 -7.57
N PRO A 499 0.30 -21.65 -6.76
CA PRO A 499 -0.84 -20.89 -7.24
C PRO A 499 -0.43 -19.52 -7.78
N ILE A 500 -0.97 -19.15 -8.95
CA ILE A 500 -0.85 -17.80 -9.50
C ILE A 500 -1.78 -16.89 -8.71
N ILE A 501 -1.22 -15.93 -7.98
CA ILE A 501 -1.98 -14.98 -7.14
C ILE A 501 -2.01 -13.55 -7.73
N ARG A 502 -1.15 -13.28 -8.72
CA ARG A 502 -1.13 -12.01 -9.49
C ARG A 502 -1.35 -12.32 -10.97
N LYS A 503 -2.23 -11.55 -11.60
CA LYS A 503 -2.56 -11.64 -13.03
C LYS A 503 -2.96 -10.25 -13.54
N PRO A 504 -3.00 -10.02 -14.86
CA PRO A 504 -3.54 -8.79 -15.40
C PRO A 504 -4.95 -8.53 -14.86
N LEU A 505 -5.12 -7.38 -14.23
CA LEU A 505 -6.36 -6.97 -13.57
C LEU A 505 -7.46 -6.72 -14.59
N THR A 506 -8.68 -7.08 -14.20
CA THR A 506 -9.89 -6.82 -14.96
C THR A 506 -10.70 -5.67 -14.35
N PRO A 507 -11.64 -5.08 -15.11
CA PRO A 507 -12.59 -4.15 -14.52
C PRO A 507 -13.37 -4.74 -13.35
N ALA A 508 -13.65 -6.05 -13.31
CA ALA A 508 -14.36 -6.66 -12.19
C ALA A 508 -13.56 -6.62 -10.87
N GLU A 509 -12.23 -6.63 -10.95
CA GLU A 509 -11.32 -6.63 -9.79
C GLU A 509 -10.93 -5.20 -9.35
N THR A 510 -11.42 -4.17 -10.04
CA THR A 510 -11.03 -2.77 -9.82
C THR A 510 -12.22 -1.80 -9.88
N GLY A 511 -12.07 -0.67 -9.19
CA GLY A 511 -13.14 0.31 -9.03
C GLY A 511 -14.28 -0.20 -8.14
N PRO A 512 -15.35 0.59 -7.99
CA PRO A 512 -16.53 0.18 -7.26
C PRO A 512 -17.28 -0.90 -8.02
N HIS A 513 -17.96 -1.78 -7.30
CA HIS A 513 -18.78 -2.83 -7.89
C HIS A 513 -19.96 -2.29 -8.72
N TRP A 514 -20.48 -1.14 -8.33
CA TRP A 514 -21.61 -0.44 -8.97
C TRP A 514 -21.19 0.45 -10.16
N LYS A 515 -19.92 0.44 -10.58
CA LYS A 515 -19.42 1.32 -11.66
C LYS A 515 -20.18 1.16 -12.98
N ASP A 516 -20.68 -0.05 -13.27
CA ASP A 516 -21.40 -0.36 -14.51
C ASP A 516 -22.85 0.15 -14.48
N GLU A 517 -23.36 0.49 -13.29
CA GLU A 517 -24.65 1.19 -13.14
C GLU A 517 -24.54 2.70 -13.38
N ILE A 518 -23.33 3.24 -13.51
CA ILE A 518 -23.14 4.65 -13.81
C ILE A 518 -23.51 4.87 -15.26
N VAL A 519 -24.63 5.54 -15.48
CA VAL A 519 -24.97 6.08 -16.80
C VAL A 519 -23.94 7.15 -17.16
N ILE A 520 -22.92 6.78 -17.94
CA ILE A 520 -21.98 7.74 -18.51
C ILE A 520 -22.71 8.41 -19.66
N GLU A 521 -23.17 9.64 -19.42
CA GLU A 521 -23.60 10.52 -20.51
C GLU A 521 -22.42 10.64 -21.47
N ASN A 522 -22.55 10.00 -22.64
CA ASN A 522 -21.49 9.96 -23.64
C ASN A 522 -21.02 11.38 -23.93
N PRO A 523 -19.72 11.69 -23.76
CA PRO A 523 -19.19 13.02 -24.01
C PRO A 523 -19.18 13.27 -25.53
N SER A 524 -20.28 13.74 -26.06
CA SER A 524 -20.39 15.13 -26.51
C SER A 524 -21.79 15.34 -27.11
N PRO A 525 -22.46 16.45 -26.75
CA PRO A 525 -23.48 17.02 -27.60
C PRO A 525 -22.89 17.42 -28.95
N ASP A 526 -21.60 17.81 -29.02
CA ASP A 526 -20.96 18.27 -30.25
C ASP A 526 -20.43 17.10 -31.09
N ILE A 527 -21.08 16.84 -32.21
CA ILE A 527 -20.68 15.74 -33.10
C ILE A 527 -19.41 16.07 -33.88
N THR A 528 -18.94 17.32 -33.94
CA THR A 528 -17.66 17.63 -34.61
C THR A 528 -16.45 17.05 -33.87
N ASP A 529 -16.60 16.69 -32.61
CA ASP A 529 -15.57 16.08 -31.76
C ASP A 529 -15.46 14.56 -31.90
N ASN A 530 -16.34 13.90 -32.66
CA ASN A 530 -16.43 12.44 -32.69
C ASN A 530 -15.40 11.75 -33.60
N GLY A 531 -14.34 12.46 -34.00
CA GLY A 531 -13.30 11.95 -34.89
C GLY A 531 -13.70 11.84 -36.37
N GLY A 532 -14.79 12.50 -36.77
CA GLY A 532 -15.25 12.58 -38.15
C GLY A 532 -14.33 13.37 -39.07
N ILE A 533 -14.68 13.39 -40.36
CA ILE A 533 -13.85 13.98 -41.43
C ILE A 533 -14.43 15.34 -41.83
N ILE A 534 -13.64 16.40 -41.68
CA ILE A 534 -13.96 17.72 -42.23
C ILE A 534 -13.35 17.91 -43.62
N SER A 535 -14.08 18.58 -44.51
CA SER A 535 -13.66 19.00 -45.84
C SER A 535 -14.24 20.37 -46.18
N ALA A 536 -13.66 21.04 -47.18
CA ALA A 536 -14.15 22.34 -47.64
C ALA A 536 -14.07 22.45 -49.17
N GLN A 537 -14.88 23.34 -49.74
CA GLN A 537 -14.86 23.62 -51.18
C GLN A 537 -13.51 24.11 -51.68
N TYR A 538 -12.78 24.84 -50.83
CA TYR A 538 -11.50 25.44 -51.15
C TYR A 538 -10.52 25.18 -50.00
N ALA A 539 -9.34 24.65 -50.30
CA ALA A 539 -8.27 24.55 -49.31
C ALA A 539 -7.41 25.82 -49.34
N ASN A 540 -6.99 26.32 -48.17
CA ASN A 540 -6.00 27.41 -48.11
C ASN A 540 -4.59 26.84 -48.27
N THR A 541 -4.11 26.76 -49.50
CA THR A 541 -2.75 26.26 -49.80
C THR A 541 -1.65 27.29 -49.57
N GLY A 542 -2.00 28.56 -49.40
CA GLY A 542 -1.05 29.67 -49.19
C GLY A 542 -0.69 29.91 -47.72
N ASN A 543 -1.53 29.46 -46.78
CA ASN A 543 -1.25 29.52 -45.35
C ASN A 543 -1.86 28.32 -44.61
N PRO A 544 -1.08 27.26 -44.32
CA PRO A 544 -1.56 26.05 -43.66
C PRO A 544 -2.17 26.28 -42.26
N SER A 545 -1.76 27.37 -41.58
CA SER A 545 -2.33 27.75 -40.27
C SER A 545 -3.74 28.32 -40.35
N GLN A 546 -4.27 28.56 -41.55
CA GLN A 546 -5.63 29.06 -41.80
C GLN A 546 -6.47 28.07 -42.62
N SER A 547 -6.31 26.79 -42.32
CA SER A 547 -7.00 25.67 -42.99
C SER A 547 -8.42 25.49 -42.45
N PHE A 548 -9.28 24.80 -43.22
CA PHE A 548 -10.64 24.48 -42.79
C PHE A 548 -10.69 23.52 -41.59
N SER A 549 -9.59 22.81 -41.31
CA SER A 549 -9.47 21.99 -40.09
C SER A 549 -9.54 22.82 -38.80
N SER A 550 -9.23 24.12 -38.87
CA SER A 550 -9.40 25.04 -37.74
C SER A 550 -10.85 25.20 -37.29
N LEU A 551 -11.81 24.82 -38.11
CA LEU A 551 -13.22 25.01 -37.79
C LEU A 551 -13.78 24.01 -36.79
N ILE A 552 -13.04 22.96 -36.43
CA ILE A 552 -13.48 21.89 -35.52
C ILE A 552 -12.36 21.51 -34.52
N ASP A 553 -11.39 22.40 -34.32
CA ASP A 553 -10.23 22.12 -33.47
C ASP A 553 -10.46 22.53 -32.00
N ASN A 554 -11.67 23.03 -31.68
CA ASN A 554 -12.04 23.59 -30.38
C ASN A 554 -11.15 24.77 -29.94
N ASN A 555 -10.58 25.49 -30.89
CA ASN A 555 -9.75 26.66 -30.66
C ASN A 555 -10.28 27.88 -31.43
N THR A 556 -11.10 28.69 -30.76
CA THR A 556 -11.65 29.93 -31.31
C THR A 556 -10.61 31.00 -31.70
N THR A 557 -9.32 30.77 -31.46
CA THR A 557 -8.23 31.68 -31.87
C THR A 557 -7.58 31.29 -33.20
N THR A 558 -7.83 30.08 -33.71
CA THR A 558 -7.49 29.70 -35.09
C THR A 558 -8.64 30.10 -36.01
N LYS A 559 -8.39 30.13 -37.32
CA LYS A 559 -9.44 30.48 -38.28
C LYS A 559 -9.23 29.84 -39.63
N TYR A 560 -10.34 29.52 -40.27
CA TYR A 560 -10.35 29.30 -41.70
C TYR A 560 -10.49 30.64 -42.43
N PHE A 561 -9.64 30.91 -43.42
CA PHE A 561 -9.75 32.08 -44.29
C PHE A 561 -9.47 31.69 -45.74
N ILE A 562 -10.30 32.18 -46.67
CA ILE A 562 -10.06 32.07 -48.11
C ILE A 562 -10.25 33.42 -48.79
N SER A 563 -9.21 33.87 -49.50
CA SER A 563 -9.23 35.09 -50.30
C SER A 563 -9.98 34.90 -51.62
N GLY A 564 -10.66 35.95 -52.10
CA GLY A 564 -11.36 35.97 -53.39
C GLY A 564 -12.69 35.20 -53.41
N LYS A 565 -13.17 34.69 -52.26
CA LYS A 565 -14.39 33.89 -52.13
C LYS A 565 -15.33 34.50 -51.09
N ASN A 566 -16.48 34.97 -51.55
CA ASN A 566 -17.57 35.50 -50.72
C ASN A 566 -18.67 34.46 -50.44
N ALA A 567 -18.64 33.32 -51.14
CA ALA A 567 -19.49 32.16 -50.92
C ALA A 567 -18.64 30.87 -51.00
N LEU A 568 -18.90 29.94 -50.10
CA LEU A 568 -18.20 28.64 -50.01
C LEU A 568 -19.00 27.64 -49.19
N TRP A 569 -18.70 26.35 -49.31
CA TRP A 569 -19.17 25.35 -48.35
C TRP A 569 -18.03 24.72 -47.54
N VAL A 570 -18.36 24.32 -46.32
CA VAL A 570 -17.60 23.38 -45.49
C VAL A 570 -18.50 22.22 -45.09
N GLN A 571 -17.94 21.03 -44.96
CA GLN A 571 -18.69 19.80 -44.75
C GLN A 571 -18.00 18.92 -43.71
N TYR A 572 -18.80 18.38 -42.79
CA TYR A 572 -18.39 17.42 -41.79
C TYR A 572 -19.09 16.08 -42.03
N GLN A 573 -18.32 14.99 -42.04
CA GLN A 573 -18.82 13.62 -41.99
C GLN A 573 -18.63 13.09 -40.58
N SER A 574 -19.73 12.85 -39.88
CA SER A 574 -19.76 12.24 -38.56
C SER A 574 -19.36 10.76 -38.61
N THR A 575 -18.78 10.23 -37.54
CA THR A 575 -18.48 8.79 -37.42
C THR A 575 -19.73 7.94 -37.17
N VAL A 576 -20.82 8.54 -36.69
CA VAL A 576 -22.13 7.91 -36.47
C VAL A 576 -23.27 8.84 -36.91
N PRO A 577 -24.43 8.33 -37.37
CA PRO A 577 -25.60 9.17 -37.62
C PRO A 577 -26.04 9.92 -36.35
N ALA A 578 -26.42 11.19 -36.46
CA ALA A 578 -26.80 12.03 -35.32
C ALA A 578 -28.03 12.88 -35.60
N ILE A 579 -28.82 13.21 -34.58
CA ILE A 579 -29.90 14.21 -34.68
C ILE A 579 -29.33 15.53 -34.18
N VAL A 580 -29.05 16.49 -35.06
CA VAL A 580 -28.56 17.82 -34.67
C VAL A 580 -29.76 18.70 -34.33
N VAL A 581 -29.68 19.46 -33.23
CA VAL A 581 -30.74 20.37 -32.74
C VAL A 581 -30.27 21.81 -32.60
N LYS A 582 -28.95 22.05 -32.65
CA LYS A 582 -28.39 23.40 -32.76
C LYS A 582 -26.97 23.35 -33.34
N TYR A 583 -26.47 24.46 -33.84
CA TYR A 583 -25.08 24.62 -34.25
C TYR A 583 -24.52 25.96 -33.79
N THR A 584 -23.20 26.10 -33.77
CA THR A 584 -22.54 27.37 -33.42
C THR A 584 -21.64 27.85 -34.54
N LEU A 585 -21.44 29.17 -34.66
CA LEU A 585 -20.40 29.75 -35.52
C LEU A 585 -19.64 30.82 -34.74
N THR A 586 -18.32 30.82 -34.87
CA THR A 586 -17.45 31.81 -34.22
C THR A 586 -16.80 32.73 -35.23
N SER A 587 -16.88 34.05 -35.02
CA SER A 587 -16.24 35.04 -35.90
C SER A 587 -14.71 34.93 -35.86
N GLY A 588 -14.04 35.31 -36.96
CA GLY A 588 -12.57 35.38 -36.96
C GLY A 588 -12.02 36.48 -36.05
N ASP A 589 -10.70 36.67 -36.05
CA ASP A 589 -9.99 37.56 -35.11
C ASP A 589 -9.65 38.96 -35.68
N ASP A 590 -9.52 39.13 -37.01
CA ASP A 590 -8.97 40.35 -37.65
C ASP A 590 -9.98 41.28 -38.38
N VAL A 591 -10.64 40.83 -39.46
CA VAL A 591 -11.55 41.68 -40.28
C VAL A 591 -13.02 41.22 -40.21
N ALA A 592 -13.91 42.07 -39.70
CA ALA A 592 -15.33 41.76 -39.53
C ALA A 592 -16.11 41.61 -40.85
N SER A 593 -15.75 42.36 -41.90
CA SER A 593 -16.43 42.28 -43.21
C SER A 593 -16.22 40.95 -43.95
N ARG A 594 -15.35 40.07 -43.44
CA ARG A 594 -15.10 38.71 -43.96
C ARG A 594 -15.93 37.63 -43.27
N ASP A 595 -16.55 37.93 -42.14
CA ASP A 595 -17.34 36.95 -41.40
C ASP A 595 -18.62 36.58 -42.19
N PRO A 596 -19.13 35.33 -42.07
CA PRO A 596 -20.37 34.91 -42.73
C PRO A 596 -21.53 35.82 -42.35
N ARG A 597 -22.36 36.16 -43.33
CA ARG A 597 -23.57 36.99 -43.16
C ARG A 597 -24.82 36.19 -43.48
N ASP A 598 -24.77 35.42 -44.56
CA ASP A 598 -25.87 34.60 -45.06
C ASP A 598 -25.35 33.17 -45.27
N TRP A 599 -26.09 32.16 -44.80
CA TRP A 599 -25.74 30.74 -45.02
C TRP A 599 -26.95 29.81 -44.89
N THR A 600 -26.77 28.58 -45.40
CA THR A 600 -27.70 27.47 -45.27
C THR A 600 -26.98 26.29 -44.63
N LEU A 601 -27.55 25.70 -43.58
CA LEU A 601 -27.10 24.43 -43.02
C LEU A 601 -27.89 23.29 -43.67
N LEU A 602 -27.16 22.31 -44.21
CA LEU A 602 -27.69 21.16 -44.91
C LEU A 602 -27.25 19.85 -44.22
N ALA A 603 -28.02 18.78 -44.36
CA ALA A 603 -27.62 17.44 -43.91
C ALA A 603 -27.98 16.34 -44.91
N SER A 604 -27.29 15.20 -44.86
CA SER A 604 -27.44 14.09 -45.79
C SER A 604 -27.02 12.76 -45.17
N ASN A 605 -27.57 11.65 -45.66
CA ASN A 605 -27.11 10.29 -45.33
C ASN A 605 -26.25 9.64 -46.44
N ASP A 606 -26.18 10.26 -47.63
CA ASP A 606 -25.48 9.69 -48.80
C ASP A 606 -24.52 10.68 -49.48
N SER A 607 -24.36 11.89 -48.92
CA SER A 607 -23.56 13.02 -49.44
C SER A 607 -24.04 13.63 -50.78
N THR A 608 -25.15 13.14 -51.35
CA THR A 608 -25.69 13.54 -52.65
C THR A 608 -27.07 14.20 -52.54
N ASN A 609 -27.97 13.64 -51.74
CA ASN A 609 -29.30 14.19 -51.44
C ASN A 609 -29.23 14.96 -50.12
N TRP A 610 -29.53 16.26 -50.17
CA TRP A 610 -29.34 17.16 -49.03
C TRP A 610 -30.66 17.77 -48.56
N ASP A 611 -30.95 17.59 -47.28
CA ASP A 611 -32.04 18.23 -46.57
C ASP A 611 -31.59 19.56 -45.97
N THR A 612 -32.44 20.58 -46.04
CA THR A 612 -32.15 21.88 -45.41
C THR A 612 -32.56 21.85 -43.95
N LEU A 613 -31.59 22.04 -43.06
CA LEU A 613 -31.81 22.10 -41.61
C LEU A 613 -32.04 23.53 -41.10
N ASP A 614 -31.37 24.53 -41.68
CA ASP A 614 -31.50 25.94 -41.29
C ASP A 614 -31.08 26.90 -42.42
N THR A 615 -31.60 28.13 -42.39
CA THR A 615 -31.17 29.22 -43.27
C THR A 615 -31.12 30.53 -42.50
N ARG A 616 -29.98 31.22 -42.57
CA ARG A 616 -29.72 32.50 -41.91
C ARG A 616 -29.37 33.57 -42.93
N VAL A 617 -29.86 34.79 -42.69
CA VAL A 617 -29.66 35.95 -43.56
C VAL A 617 -29.47 37.18 -42.70
N GLY A 618 -28.45 37.98 -43.01
CA GLY A 618 -28.19 39.27 -42.37
C GLY A 618 -27.53 39.16 -41.00
N GLU A 619 -26.91 38.03 -40.68
CA GLU A 619 -26.26 37.82 -39.39
C GLU A 619 -24.99 38.68 -39.26
N THR A 620 -24.74 39.16 -38.05
CA THR A 620 -23.58 40.00 -37.73
C THR A 620 -22.96 39.55 -36.42
N PHE A 621 -21.65 39.72 -36.26
CA PHE A 621 -20.92 39.38 -35.04
C PHE A 621 -20.46 40.66 -34.33
N PRO A 622 -21.12 41.06 -33.22
CA PRO A 622 -20.82 42.32 -32.51
C PRO A 622 -19.38 42.47 -32.00
N SER A 623 -18.66 41.36 -31.79
CA SER A 623 -17.26 41.33 -31.38
C SER A 623 -16.51 40.20 -32.08
N ARG A 624 -15.17 40.26 -32.07
CA ARG A 624 -14.31 39.23 -32.67
C ARG A 624 -14.15 38.01 -31.75
N GLY A 625 -13.99 36.83 -32.34
CA GLY A 625 -13.99 35.56 -31.61
C GLY A 625 -15.32 35.25 -30.92
N LEU A 626 -16.42 35.93 -31.30
CA LEU A 626 -17.73 35.71 -30.70
C LEU A 626 -18.38 34.48 -31.31
N THR A 627 -18.69 33.51 -30.46
CA THR A 627 -19.52 32.35 -30.82
C THR A 627 -21.00 32.71 -30.73
N GLN A 628 -21.73 32.50 -31.83
CA GLN A 628 -23.18 32.56 -31.86
C GLN A 628 -23.76 31.17 -32.01
N THR A 629 -24.91 30.95 -31.37
CA THR A 629 -25.61 29.65 -31.35
C THR A 629 -26.95 29.79 -32.05
N TYR A 630 -27.26 28.82 -32.91
CA TYR A 630 -28.48 28.78 -33.72
C TYR A 630 -29.19 27.46 -33.47
N ALA A 631 -30.41 27.52 -32.93
CA ALA A 631 -31.27 26.36 -32.79
C ALA A 631 -31.86 25.97 -34.14
N ILE A 632 -32.04 24.66 -34.36
CA ILE A 632 -32.73 24.09 -35.51
C ILE A 632 -33.91 23.25 -35.01
N ALA A 633 -34.98 23.15 -35.80
CA ALA A 633 -36.12 22.31 -35.45
C ALA A 633 -35.68 20.84 -35.41
N ASP A 634 -36.37 20.02 -34.59
CA ASP A 634 -36.08 18.59 -34.49
C ASP A 634 -36.02 17.95 -35.88
N SER A 635 -34.90 17.28 -36.15
CA SER A 635 -34.56 16.73 -37.45
C SER A 635 -34.33 15.23 -37.37
N ALA A 636 -34.36 14.55 -38.52
CA ALA A 636 -33.96 13.14 -38.59
C ALA A 636 -32.46 12.98 -38.31
N SER A 637 -32.01 11.73 -38.15
CA SER A 637 -30.58 11.45 -37.97
C SER A 637 -29.81 11.47 -39.29
N TYR A 638 -28.66 12.16 -39.35
CA TYR A 638 -27.81 12.25 -40.53
C TYR A 638 -26.34 11.95 -40.24
N ILE A 639 -25.58 11.49 -41.24
CA ILE A 639 -24.12 11.25 -41.13
C ILE A 639 -23.27 12.36 -41.78
N PHE A 640 -23.82 13.16 -42.69
CA PHE A 640 -23.14 14.30 -43.32
C PHE A 640 -23.85 15.61 -42.99
N TYR A 641 -23.07 16.65 -42.71
CA TYR A 641 -23.54 18.03 -42.48
C TYR A 641 -22.72 19.00 -43.29
N ARG A 642 -23.37 20.00 -43.90
CA ARG A 642 -22.70 21.01 -44.73
C ARG A 642 -23.20 22.40 -44.38
N LEU A 643 -22.28 23.27 -43.99
CA LEU A 643 -22.52 24.70 -43.88
C LEU A 643 -22.18 25.36 -45.21
N TYR A 644 -23.19 25.91 -45.88
CA TYR A 644 -23.04 26.61 -47.14
C TYR A 644 -23.19 28.12 -46.93
N VAL A 645 -22.07 28.83 -46.85
CA VAL A 645 -22.03 30.29 -46.76
C VAL A 645 -22.34 30.88 -48.13
N THR A 646 -23.43 31.64 -48.22
CA THR A 646 -23.92 32.25 -49.46
C THR A 646 -23.50 33.70 -49.61
N ALA A 647 -23.22 34.40 -48.50
CA ALA A 647 -22.60 35.72 -48.51
C ALA A 647 -21.84 36.02 -47.21
N ASN A 648 -20.83 36.90 -47.30
CA ASN A 648 -20.14 37.52 -46.17
C ASN A 648 -20.56 38.99 -45.99
N ASN A 649 -19.98 39.69 -45.02
CA ASN A 649 -20.26 41.09 -44.72
C ASN A 649 -19.56 42.11 -45.65
N GLY A 650 -19.38 41.78 -46.94
CA GLY A 650 -18.97 42.71 -48.00
C GLY A 650 -17.48 42.76 -48.33
N SER A 651 -16.66 41.85 -47.80
CA SER A 651 -15.25 41.70 -48.18
C SER A 651 -15.05 40.76 -49.38
N SER A 652 -13.87 40.81 -50.00
CA SER A 652 -13.50 39.93 -51.11
C SER A 652 -13.13 38.50 -50.67
N GLY A 653 -13.07 38.19 -49.37
CA GLY A 653 -12.79 36.85 -48.84
C GLY A 653 -13.62 36.52 -47.61
N THR A 654 -13.73 35.24 -47.27
CA THR A 654 -14.55 34.73 -46.15
C THR A 654 -13.68 34.13 -45.06
N GLN A 655 -14.02 34.36 -43.79
CA GLN A 655 -13.34 33.77 -42.65
C GLN A 655 -14.29 33.42 -41.51
N PHE A 656 -13.94 32.41 -40.71
CA PHE A 656 -14.57 32.13 -39.41
C PHE A 656 -13.69 31.17 -38.61
N ALA A 657 -13.85 31.15 -37.29
CA ALA A 657 -12.95 30.48 -36.36
C ALA A 657 -13.38 29.05 -36.05
N GLU A 658 -14.62 28.84 -35.65
CA GLU A 658 -15.12 27.53 -35.16
C GLU A 658 -16.55 27.28 -35.67
N TRP A 659 -16.89 26.02 -35.91
CA TRP A 659 -18.20 25.51 -36.27
C TRP A 659 -18.51 24.21 -35.53
N GLN A 660 -19.50 24.25 -34.62
CA GLN A 660 -19.90 23.10 -33.81
C GLN A 660 -21.30 22.61 -34.18
N LEU A 661 -21.55 21.30 -34.12
CA LEU A 661 -22.83 20.67 -34.45
C LEU A 661 -23.36 19.91 -33.24
N ILE A 662 -24.42 20.42 -32.61
CA ILE A 662 -24.88 19.92 -31.32
C ILE A 662 -26.12 19.01 -31.48
N ARG A 663 -26.01 17.76 -31.02
CA ARG A 663 -27.06 16.73 -31.05
C ARG A 663 -28.10 16.84 -29.94
N HIS A 664 -29.29 16.31 -30.20
CA HIS A 664 -30.31 16.05 -29.18
C HIS A 664 -29.78 15.03 -28.17
N MET A 665 -29.91 15.31 -26.89
CA MET A 665 -29.82 14.31 -25.84
C MET A 665 -31.26 14.02 -25.44
N GLU A 666 -31.76 12.80 -25.69
CA GLU A 666 -33.03 12.42 -25.07
C GLU A 666 -32.84 12.43 -23.54
N PRO A 667 -33.67 13.18 -22.78
CA PRO A 667 -33.81 12.86 -21.37
C PRO A 667 -34.40 11.46 -21.29
N GLU A 668 -33.78 10.56 -20.52
CA GLU A 668 -34.41 9.27 -20.24
C GLU A 668 -35.79 9.52 -19.62
N PRO A 669 -36.86 8.87 -20.12
CA PRO A 669 -38.15 8.89 -19.44
C PRO A 669 -37.98 8.29 -18.05
N GLU A 670 -38.66 8.85 -17.04
CA GLU A 670 -38.77 8.20 -15.74
C GLU A 670 -39.26 6.75 -15.93
N PRO A 671 -38.67 5.76 -15.23
CA PRO A 671 -39.09 4.38 -15.41
C PRO A 671 -40.54 4.23 -14.94
N GLU A 672 -41.43 3.94 -15.89
CA GLU A 672 -42.71 3.30 -15.63
C GLU A 672 -42.45 2.01 -14.82
N PRO A 673 -43.37 1.59 -13.94
CA PRO A 673 -43.20 0.36 -13.16
C PRO A 673 -42.91 -0.80 -14.12
N GLU A 674 -41.75 -1.45 -13.97
CA GLU A 674 -41.32 -2.53 -14.85
C GLU A 674 -42.35 -3.66 -14.82
N ASN A 675 -43.12 -3.77 -15.91
CA ASN A 675 -43.94 -4.95 -16.18
C ASN A 675 -43.03 -6.15 -16.47
N PRO A 676 -43.49 -7.38 -16.18
CA PRO A 676 -42.81 -8.59 -16.61
C PRO A 676 -42.55 -8.56 -18.14
N PHE A 677 -41.58 -9.33 -18.65
CA PHE A 677 -41.30 -9.34 -20.09
C PHE A 677 -42.49 -9.88 -20.89
N ASP A 678 -42.98 -9.14 -21.90
CA ASP A 678 -43.94 -9.71 -22.84
C ASP A 678 -43.29 -10.83 -23.66
N LEU A 679 -43.78 -12.03 -23.46
CA LEU A 679 -43.37 -13.25 -24.12
C LEU A 679 -43.82 -13.25 -25.58
N THR A 680 -44.92 -12.56 -25.93
CA THR A 680 -45.43 -12.56 -27.31
C THR A 680 -44.52 -11.82 -28.29
N ASP A 681 -43.67 -10.93 -27.77
CA ASP A 681 -42.63 -10.21 -28.51
C ASP A 681 -41.36 -11.02 -28.81
N ASN A 682 -41.23 -12.25 -28.32
CA ASN A 682 -40.00 -13.04 -28.50
C ASN A 682 -39.81 -13.68 -29.89
N HIS A 683 -40.52 -13.17 -30.90
CA HIS A 683 -40.58 -13.67 -32.27
C HIS A 683 -41.02 -15.15 -32.37
N GLY A 684 -41.84 -15.60 -31.42
CA GLY A 684 -42.53 -16.88 -31.51
C GLY A 684 -43.53 -16.94 -32.65
N THR A 685 -44.25 -18.05 -32.74
CA THR A 685 -45.25 -18.28 -33.81
C THR A 685 -46.63 -18.42 -33.22
N ILE A 686 -47.56 -17.59 -33.69
CA ILE A 686 -48.99 -17.69 -33.36
C ILE A 686 -49.73 -18.49 -34.43
N ILE A 687 -50.65 -19.34 -33.99
CA ILE A 687 -51.63 -20.03 -34.82
C ILE A 687 -53.01 -19.91 -34.15
N ALA A 688 -54.07 -20.07 -34.93
CA ALA A 688 -55.44 -20.08 -34.42
C ALA A 688 -56.22 -21.26 -34.97
N GLN A 689 -57.27 -21.66 -34.24
CA GLN A 689 -58.19 -22.71 -34.67
C GLN A 689 -58.84 -22.40 -36.03
N TYR A 690 -59.11 -21.12 -36.28
CA TYR A 690 -59.76 -20.64 -37.49
C TYR A 690 -59.01 -19.45 -38.07
N THR A 691 -58.97 -19.35 -39.40
CA THR A 691 -58.32 -18.25 -40.11
C THR A 691 -59.37 -17.37 -40.79
N ASN A 692 -59.22 -16.05 -40.69
CA ASN A 692 -60.09 -15.11 -41.40
C ASN A 692 -59.50 -14.79 -42.77
N THR A 693 -59.76 -15.65 -43.74
CA THR A 693 -59.28 -15.47 -45.12
C THR A 693 -60.05 -14.39 -45.88
N SER A 694 -61.28 -14.07 -45.44
CA SER A 694 -62.13 -13.06 -46.08
C SER A 694 -61.72 -11.61 -45.78
N LYS A 695 -61.06 -11.37 -44.65
CA LYS A 695 -60.54 -10.06 -44.26
C LYS A 695 -59.19 -10.23 -43.55
N PRO A 696 -58.09 -10.31 -44.30
CA PRO A 696 -56.76 -10.61 -43.75
C PRO A 696 -56.29 -9.64 -42.66
N SER A 697 -56.73 -8.38 -42.70
CA SER A 697 -56.44 -7.38 -41.66
C SER A 697 -57.15 -7.63 -40.33
N GLU A 698 -58.06 -8.62 -40.26
CA GLU A 698 -58.72 -9.06 -39.03
C GLU A 698 -58.39 -10.52 -38.65
N ASN A 699 -57.22 -11.00 -39.08
CA ASN A 699 -56.77 -12.36 -38.83
C ASN A 699 -55.90 -12.45 -37.56
N TYR A 700 -55.74 -13.65 -37.00
CA TYR A 700 -55.14 -13.89 -35.68
C TYR A 700 -53.72 -13.33 -35.45
N PRO A 701 -52.85 -13.03 -36.45
CA PRO A 701 -51.59 -12.36 -36.17
C PRO A 701 -51.75 -10.98 -35.53
N SER A 702 -52.93 -10.34 -35.69
CA SER A 702 -53.26 -9.08 -35.01
C SER A 702 -53.29 -9.17 -33.49
N LEU A 703 -53.32 -10.37 -32.91
CA LEU A 703 -53.38 -10.53 -31.45
C LEU A 703 -52.05 -10.29 -30.73
N ILE A 704 -50.96 -10.17 -31.48
CA ILE A 704 -49.60 -10.02 -30.95
C ILE A 704 -48.80 -9.02 -31.78
N ASP A 705 -49.48 -8.09 -32.46
CA ASP A 705 -48.83 -7.12 -33.35
C ASP A 705 -48.56 -5.77 -32.66
N ASN A 706 -48.80 -5.70 -31.35
CA ASN A 706 -48.63 -4.51 -30.50
C ASN A 706 -49.41 -3.31 -31.03
N ASN A 707 -50.53 -3.54 -31.70
CA ASN A 707 -51.37 -2.51 -32.27
C ASN A 707 -52.84 -2.73 -31.87
N PRO A 708 -53.30 -2.13 -30.75
CA PRO A 708 -54.65 -2.33 -30.24
C PRO A 708 -55.75 -1.78 -31.17
N ALA A 709 -55.41 -1.14 -32.29
CA ALA A 709 -56.35 -0.74 -33.32
C ALA A 709 -56.68 -1.89 -34.31
N THR A 710 -55.84 -2.92 -34.41
CA THR A 710 -56.12 -4.15 -35.17
C THR A 710 -56.95 -5.11 -34.31
N LYS A 711 -57.53 -6.14 -34.92
CA LYS A 711 -58.30 -7.15 -34.17
C LYS A 711 -58.38 -8.48 -34.88
N TYR A 712 -58.43 -9.56 -34.12
CA TYR A 712 -58.89 -10.84 -34.64
C TYR A 712 -60.41 -10.90 -34.57
N TYR A 713 -61.07 -11.26 -35.68
CA TYR A 713 -62.51 -11.51 -35.71
C TYR A 713 -62.84 -12.77 -36.49
N MET A 714 -63.67 -13.64 -35.89
CA MET A 714 -64.22 -14.82 -36.56
C MET A 714 -65.74 -14.86 -36.49
N SER A 715 -66.37 -14.67 -37.65
CA SER A 715 -67.82 -14.79 -37.81
C SER A 715 -68.29 -16.23 -37.62
N GLY A 716 -69.44 -16.41 -36.96
CA GLY A 716 -70.07 -17.72 -36.75
C GLY A 716 -69.43 -18.59 -35.66
N ARG A 717 -68.44 -18.06 -34.91
CA ARG A 717 -67.70 -18.78 -33.87
C ARG A 717 -67.84 -18.06 -32.53
N THR A 718 -68.55 -18.67 -31.58
CA THR A 718 -68.67 -18.15 -30.20
C THR A 718 -67.58 -18.68 -29.27
N ALA A 719 -66.90 -19.75 -29.68
CA ALA A 719 -65.76 -20.37 -29.02
C ALA A 719 -64.67 -20.64 -30.05
N LEU A 720 -63.42 -20.43 -29.67
CA LEU A 720 -62.23 -20.64 -30.48
C LEU A 720 -60.99 -20.73 -29.60
N TRP A 721 -59.88 -21.24 -30.14
CA TRP A 721 -58.58 -21.10 -29.48
C TRP A 721 -57.57 -20.40 -30.37
N VAL A 722 -56.64 -19.71 -29.72
CA VAL A 722 -55.41 -19.18 -30.30
C VAL A 722 -54.24 -19.71 -29.49
N GLN A 723 -53.14 -20.03 -30.17
CA GLN A 723 -51.99 -20.67 -29.57
C GLN A 723 -50.72 -19.98 -30.01
N TYR A 724 -49.93 -19.57 -29.03
CA TYR A 724 -48.60 -19.01 -29.19
C TYR A 724 -47.56 -20.08 -28.86
N LYS A 725 -46.62 -20.31 -29.80
CA LYS A 725 -45.40 -21.07 -29.55
C LYS A 725 -44.27 -20.08 -29.33
N SER A 726 -43.81 -20.00 -28.10
CA SER A 726 -42.64 -19.22 -27.71
C SER A 726 -41.37 -19.74 -28.41
N SER A 727 -40.42 -18.85 -28.69
CA SER A 727 -39.12 -19.23 -29.25
C SER A 727 -38.25 -20.03 -28.25
N ILE A 728 -38.47 -19.84 -26.94
CA ILE A 728 -37.81 -20.56 -25.84
C ILE A 728 -38.82 -21.00 -24.76
N PRO A 729 -38.57 -22.07 -23.98
CA PRO A 729 -39.36 -22.34 -22.79
C PRO A 729 -39.32 -21.17 -21.80
N ALA A 730 -40.47 -20.71 -21.32
CA ALA A 730 -40.61 -19.51 -20.49
C ALA A 730 -41.56 -19.77 -19.32
N VAL A 731 -41.43 -19.04 -18.20
CA VAL A 731 -42.38 -19.11 -17.08
C VAL A 731 -43.34 -17.93 -17.16
N ALA A 732 -44.50 -18.12 -17.81
CA ALA A 732 -45.55 -17.09 -17.83
C ALA A 732 -46.15 -16.90 -16.43
N VAL A 733 -46.42 -15.66 -16.02
CA VAL A 733 -46.97 -15.30 -14.70
C VAL A 733 -48.22 -14.41 -14.78
N SER A 734 -48.45 -13.77 -15.92
CA SER A 734 -49.69 -13.04 -16.20
C SER A 734 -49.95 -12.97 -17.71
N TYR A 735 -51.13 -12.51 -18.10
CA TYR A 735 -51.48 -12.24 -19.50
C TYR A 735 -52.52 -11.11 -19.58
N THR A 736 -52.57 -10.43 -20.72
CA THR A 736 -53.58 -9.42 -21.00
C THR A 736 -54.52 -9.86 -22.11
N ILE A 737 -55.75 -9.35 -22.11
CA ILE A 737 -56.64 -9.40 -23.27
C ILE A 737 -57.18 -7.99 -23.52
N THR A 738 -57.11 -7.54 -24.76
CA THR A 738 -57.64 -6.24 -25.18
C THR A 738 -58.92 -6.42 -25.98
N SER A 739 -59.99 -5.72 -25.58
CA SER A 739 -61.25 -5.75 -26.34
C SER A 739 -61.09 -5.22 -27.76
N GLY A 740 -61.85 -5.76 -28.72
CA GLY A 740 -61.80 -5.27 -30.10
C GLY A 740 -62.39 -3.86 -30.27
N ASN A 741 -62.61 -3.41 -31.51
CA ASN A 741 -63.17 -2.07 -31.79
C ASN A 741 -64.64 -2.06 -32.28
N ASP A 742 -65.24 -3.18 -32.72
CA ASP A 742 -66.64 -3.18 -33.23
C ASP A 742 -67.77 -3.15 -32.17
N THR A 743 -68.04 -4.26 -31.47
CA THR A 743 -69.10 -4.34 -30.45
C THR A 743 -68.68 -5.15 -29.21
N PRO A 744 -69.12 -4.77 -27.98
CA PRO A 744 -68.86 -5.53 -26.75
C PRO A 744 -69.41 -6.96 -26.76
N THR A 745 -70.52 -7.22 -27.49
CA THR A 745 -71.17 -8.55 -27.52
C THR A 745 -70.32 -9.65 -28.17
N ARG A 746 -69.28 -9.29 -28.91
CA ARG A 746 -68.33 -10.21 -29.55
C ARG A 746 -67.08 -10.46 -28.71
N ASP A 747 -66.83 -9.68 -27.67
CA ASP A 747 -65.61 -9.83 -26.86
C ASP A 747 -65.64 -11.16 -26.08
N PRO A 748 -64.47 -11.77 -25.77
CA PRO A 748 -64.40 -12.98 -24.99
C PRO A 748 -65.08 -12.79 -23.63
N LYS A 749 -65.82 -13.81 -23.18
CA LYS A 749 -66.54 -13.82 -21.90
C LYS A 749 -65.98 -14.87 -20.95
N ASN A 750 -65.69 -16.06 -21.47
CA ASN A 750 -65.15 -17.18 -20.70
C ASN A 750 -63.96 -17.78 -21.47
N TRP A 751 -62.87 -18.08 -20.78
CA TRP A 751 -61.72 -18.75 -21.39
C TRP A 751 -60.84 -19.45 -20.35
N ASN A 752 -59.94 -20.28 -20.83
CA ASN A 752 -58.84 -20.83 -20.05
C ASN A 752 -57.52 -20.52 -20.75
N LEU A 753 -56.54 -20.06 -19.99
CA LEU A 753 -55.15 -20.01 -20.42
C LEU A 753 -54.53 -21.36 -20.10
N GLN A 754 -53.92 -21.98 -21.10
CA GLN A 754 -53.30 -23.29 -20.99
C GLN A 754 -51.85 -23.22 -21.47
N ALA A 755 -50.99 -24.08 -20.93
CA ALA A 755 -49.60 -24.22 -21.37
C ALA A 755 -49.20 -25.68 -21.59
N SER A 756 -48.21 -25.89 -22.43
CA SER A 756 -47.74 -27.22 -22.82
C SER A 756 -46.26 -27.19 -23.21
N ALA A 757 -45.54 -28.28 -22.93
CA ALA A 757 -44.16 -28.46 -23.38
C ALA A 757 -44.10 -29.05 -24.81
N ASP A 758 -45.14 -29.77 -25.25
CA ASP A 758 -45.13 -30.61 -26.45
C ASP A 758 -46.29 -30.30 -27.43
N SER A 759 -47.14 -29.32 -27.11
CA SER A 759 -48.39 -28.96 -27.80
C SER A 759 -49.51 -30.01 -27.78
N ILE A 760 -49.30 -31.14 -27.11
CA ILE A 760 -50.24 -32.26 -27.02
C ILE A 760 -50.87 -32.30 -25.63
N ASN A 761 -50.04 -32.25 -24.58
CA ASN A 761 -50.45 -32.32 -23.19
C ASN A 761 -50.55 -30.92 -22.61
N TRP A 762 -51.76 -30.49 -22.27
CA TRP A 762 -52.06 -29.12 -21.83
C TRP A 762 -52.39 -29.07 -20.34
N VAL A 763 -51.69 -28.19 -19.63
CA VAL A 763 -51.98 -27.80 -18.24
C VAL A 763 -52.76 -26.48 -18.28
N THR A 764 -53.81 -26.35 -17.48
CA THR A 764 -54.52 -25.06 -17.36
C THR A 764 -53.81 -24.19 -16.32
N LEU A 765 -53.37 -23.00 -16.73
CA LEU A 765 -52.67 -22.04 -15.88
C LEU A 765 -53.65 -21.06 -15.22
N ASP A 766 -54.70 -20.65 -15.94
CA ASP A 766 -55.71 -19.74 -15.45
C ASP A 766 -57.08 -20.00 -16.11
N THR A 767 -58.17 -19.60 -15.44
CA THR A 767 -59.55 -19.70 -15.95
C THR A 767 -60.36 -18.47 -15.57
N GLN A 768 -60.92 -17.80 -16.57
CA GLN A 768 -61.77 -16.61 -16.38
C GLN A 768 -63.20 -16.87 -16.86
N THR A 769 -64.16 -16.30 -16.15
CA THR A 769 -65.59 -16.46 -16.46
C THR A 769 -66.37 -15.16 -16.28
N ASN A 770 -67.35 -14.94 -17.14
CA ASN A 770 -68.25 -13.78 -17.12
C ASN A 770 -67.54 -12.43 -17.26
N GLU A 771 -66.44 -12.39 -17.99
CA GLU A 771 -65.69 -11.17 -18.24
C GLU A 771 -66.41 -10.21 -19.19
N THR A 772 -66.28 -8.92 -18.88
CA THR A 772 -66.88 -7.82 -19.64
C THR A 772 -65.89 -6.66 -19.78
N PHE A 773 -65.87 -6.00 -20.95
CA PHE A 773 -65.01 -4.86 -21.22
C PHE A 773 -65.84 -3.57 -21.25
N ALA A 774 -65.56 -2.63 -20.34
CA ALA A 774 -66.37 -1.44 -20.12
C ALA A 774 -66.26 -0.40 -21.25
N SER A 775 -65.15 -0.41 -21.98
CA SER A 775 -64.85 0.44 -23.13
C SER A 775 -64.11 -0.36 -24.21
N ARG A 776 -64.01 0.18 -25.42
CA ARG A 776 -63.29 -0.47 -26.53
C ARG A 776 -61.80 -0.19 -26.46
N GLY A 777 -60.99 -1.15 -26.90
CA GLY A 777 -59.54 -1.11 -26.68
C GLY A 777 -59.14 -1.20 -25.21
N LEU A 778 -60.08 -1.54 -24.31
CA LEU A 778 -59.76 -1.76 -22.91
C LEU A 778 -58.92 -3.03 -22.77
N VAL A 779 -57.74 -2.88 -22.16
CA VAL A 779 -56.85 -3.96 -21.75
C VAL A 779 -57.27 -4.44 -20.36
N LYS A 780 -57.36 -5.76 -20.18
CA LYS A 780 -57.47 -6.38 -18.85
C LYS A 780 -56.29 -7.31 -18.62
N SER A 781 -55.69 -7.22 -17.44
CA SER A 781 -54.59 -8.10 -17.00
C SER A 781 -55.10 -9.15 -16.02
N TYR A 782 -54.51 -10.34 -16.08
CA TYR A 782 -54.83 -11.48 -15.23
C TYR A 782 -53.53 -12.14 -14.74
N ASP A 783 -53.28 -12.07 -13.44
CA ASP A 783 -52.12 -12.68 -12.79
C ASP A 783 -52.43 -14.11 -12.33
N PHE A 784 -51.44 -14.99 -12.41
CA PHE A 784 -51.54 -16.38 -11.95
C PHE A 784 -50.18 -16.90 -11.45
N ILE A 785 -50.21 -17.98 -10.65
CA ILE A 785 -48.98 -18.60 -10.13
C ILE A 785 -48.52 -19.70 -11.08
N ASN A 786 -47.30 -19.57 -11.57
CA ASN A 786 -46.62 -20.61 -12.33
C ASN A 786 -45.12 -20.54 -12.08
N THR A 787 -44.50 -21.70 -11.90
CA THR A 787 -43.05 -21.85 -11.68
C THR A 787 -42.42 -22.78 -12.71
N THR A 788 -43.21 -23.32 -13.65
CA THR A 788 -42.75 -24.29 -14.66
C THR A 788 -42.63 -23.60 -16.03
N PRO A 789 -41.49 -23.76 -16.73
CA PRO A 789 -41.34 -23.18 -18.05
C PRO A 789 -42.04 -24.04 -19.12
N TYR A 790 -42.79 -23.40 -20.02
CA TYR A 790 -43.47 -24.04 -21.14
C TYR A 790 -43.11 -23.39 -22.48
N LEU A 791 -43.22 -24.16 -23.56
CA LEU A 791 -42.92 -23.71 -24.92
C LEU A 791 -44.19 -23.23 -25.67
N PHE A 792 -45.35 -23.77 -25.31
CA PHE A 792 -46.62 -23.48 -25.96
C PHE A 792 -47.61 -22.92 -24.95
N TYR A 793 -48.34 -21.88 -25.37
CA TYR A 793 -49.41 -21.23 -24.63
C TYR A 793 -50.66 -21.17 -25.49
N ARG A 794 -51.83 -21.41 -24.91
CA ARG A 794 -53.10 -21.40 -25.63
C ARG A 794 -54.16 -20.67 -24.83
N LEU A 795 -54.74 -19.64 -25.43
CA LEU A 795 -55.97 -19.02 -24.97
C LEU A 795 -57.14 -19.74 -25.63
N ASN A 796 -57.89 -20.49 -24.82
CA ASN A 796 -59.05 -21.24 -25.26
C ASN A 796 -60.33 -20.51 -24.83
N VAL A 797 -60.89 -19.69 -25.73
CA VAL A 797 -62.14 -18.95 -25.53
C VAL A 797 -63.32 -19.92 -25.68
N THR A 798 -64.08 -20.08 -24.59
CA THR A 798 -65.20 -21.01 -24.51
C THR A 798 -66.56 -20.34 -24.70
N ALA A 799 -66.65 -19.01 -24.52
CA ALA A 799 -67.85 -18.23 -24.83
C ALA A 799 -67.50 -16.74 -25.04
N ASN A 800 -68.36 -16.04 -25.78
CA ASN A 800 -68.39 -14.58 -25.93
C ASN A 800 -69.65 -13.98 -25.29
N ASN A 801 -69.82 -12.65 -25.38
CA ASN A 801 -70.96 -11.91 -24.82
C ASN A 801 -72.22 -11.92 -25.72
N THR A 802 -72.62 -13.11 -26.20
CA THR A 802 -73.88 -13.44 -26.92
C THR A 802 -73.96 -13.15 -28.43
N ALA A 803 -72.93 -12.59 -29.05
CA ALA A 803 -72.89 -12.45 -30.51
C ALA A 803 -72.60 -13.79 -31.22
N THR A 804 -72.89 -13.86 -32.53
CA THR A 804 -72.59 -15.06 -33.34
C THR A 804 -71.12 -15.25 -33.69
N GLY A 805 -70.24 -14.29 -33.37
CA GLY A 805 -68.80 -14.35 -33.65
C GLY A 805 -67.97 -13.74 -32.52
N THR A 806 -66.69 -14.10 -32.42
CA THR A 806 -65.77 -13.63 -31.37
C THR A 806 -64.74 -12.67 -31.94
N GLN A 807 -64.42 -11.62 -31.17
CA GLN A 807 -63.38 -10.65 -31.52
C GLN A 807 -62.53 -10.22 -30.33
N PHE A 808 -61.27 -9.86 -30.54
CA PHE A 808 -60.41 -9.16 -29.56
C PHE A 808 -59.17 -8.60 -30.28
N ALA A 809 -58.55 -7.58 -29.70
CA ALA A 809 -57.46 -6.81 -30.31
C ALA A 809 -56.08 -7.43 -30.03
N GLU A 810 -55.70 -7.54 -28.75
CA GLU A 810 -54.39 -8.06 -28.32
C GLU A 810 -54.56 -9.19 -27.30
N TRP A 811 -53.57 -10.07 -27.26
CA TRP A 811 -53.36 -11.09 -26.23
C TRP A 811 -51.85 -11.23 -25.95
N GLU A 812 -51.38 -10.52 -24.92
CA GLU A 812 -49.98 -10.53 -24.51
C GLU A 812 -49.80 -11.50 -23.33
N ILE A 813 -48.64 -12.14 -23.25
CA ILE A 813 -48.34 -13.14 -22.21
C ILE A 813 -47.07 -12.72 -21.52
N TYR A 814 -47.10 -12.50 -20.22
CA TYR A 814 -45.96 -11.93 -19.50
C TYR A 814 -45.20 -13.00 -18.71
N GLN A 815 -43.87 -12.98 -18.74
CA GLN A 815 -42.99 -13.97 -18.11
C GLN A 815 -42.11 -13.40 -16.98
N ARG A 816 -41.71 -14.28 -16.05
CA ARG A 816 -40.57 -14.09 -15.14
C ARG A 816 -39.42 -15.03 -15.50
N LYS A 817 -38.20 -14.51 -15.47
CA LYS A 817 -36.96 -15.26 -15.72
C LYS A 817 -36.39 -15.79 -14.40
N THR A 818 -35.78 -16.96 -14.43
CA THR A 818 -34.89 -17.36 -13.32
C THR A 818 -33.59 -16.58 -13.43
N GLN A 819 -33.01 -16.22 -12.29
CA GLN A 819 -31.69 -15.59 -12.24
C GLN A 819 -30.71 -16.45 -11.45
N THR A 820 -29.43 -16.20 -11.63
CA THR A 820 -28.35 -16.86 -10.90
C THR A 820 -27.49 -15.81 -10.19
N ILE A 821 -26.93 -16.16 -9.04
CA ILE A 821 -25.88 -15.37 -8.41
C ILE A 821 -24.52 -15.97 -8.77
N VAL A 822 -23.61 -15.12 -9.23
CA VAL A 822 -22.18 -15.43 -9.34
C VAL A 822 -21.52 -14.80 -8.12
N PHE A 823 -21.13 -15.64 -7.15
CA PHE A 823 -20.42 -15.22 -5.94
C PHE A 823 -18.93 -15.53 -6.13
N THR A 824 -18.08 -14.52 -6.11
CA THR A 824 -16.63 -14.67 -6.24
C THR A 824 -16.06 -15.44 -5.06
N ASP A 825 -15.26 -16.47 -5.35
CA ASP A 825 -14.59 -17.29 -4.33
C ASP A 825 -13.83 -16.44 -3.31
N ILE A 826 -14.17 -16.63 -2.03
CA ILE A 826 -13.49 -16.01 -0.92
C ILE A 826 -12.26 -16.85 -0.55
N PRO A 827 -11.03 -16.32 -0.71
CA PRO A 827 -9.85 -17.04 -0.28
C PRO A 827 -9.81 -17.14 1.25
N ASP A 828 -9.19 -18.20 1.75
CA ASP A 828 -8.89 -18.35 3.17
C ASP A 828 -8.14 -17.11 3.70
N LYS A 829 -8.45 -16.75 4.95
CA LYS A 829 -7.94 -15.55 5.62
C LYS A 829 -7.10 -15.92 6.83
N THR A 830 -6.43 -14.93 7.39
CA THR A 830 -5.76 -15.04 8.69
C THR A 830 -6.37 -14.04 9.67
N TYR A 831 -6.43 -14.38 10.95
CA TYR A 831 -6.92 -13.45 11.97
C TYR A 831 -6.09 -12.15 11.98
N GLY A 832 -6.78 -11.01 11.94
CA GLY A 832 -6.16 -9.68 11.84
C GLY A 832 -5.99 -9.16 10.40
N ASP A 833 -6.40 -9.93 9.39
CA ASP A 833 -6.56 -9.40 8.03
C ASP A 833 -7.55 -8.22 8.03
N GLU A 834 -7.26 -7.21 7.20
CA GLU A 834 -8.09 -6.02 7.05
C GLU A 834 -9.49 -6.37 6.52
N PRO A 835 -10.54 -5.60 6.90
CA PRO A 835 -11.89 -5.79 6.36
C PRO A 835 -11.90 -5.77 4.83
N PHE A 836 -12.67 -6.67 4.23
CA PHE A 836 -12.76 -6.84 2.78
C PHE A 836 -14.21 -6.89 2.31
N GLU A 837 -14.47 -6.41 1.10
CA GLU A 837 -15.80 -6.47 0.50
C GLU A 837 -16.06 -7.87 -0.06
N LEU A 838 -17.31 -8.33 0.05
CA LEU A 838 -17.78 -9.51 -0.67
C LEU A 838 -18.28 -9.11 -2.05
N ILE A 839 -18.04 -9.98 -3.02
CA ILE A 839 -18.37 -9.72 -4.42
C ILE A 839 -19.33 -10.80 -4.90
N ALA A 840 -20.55 -10.38 -5.23
CA ALA A 840 -21.52 -11.21 -5.90
C ALA A 840 -22.30 -10.38 -6.91
N THR A 841 -22.65 -10.97 -8.04
CA THR A 841 -23.52 -10.35 -9.05
C THR A 841 -24.69 -11.26 -9.36
N ALA A 842 -25.88 -10.69 -9.54
CA ALA A 842 -27.03 -11.43 -10.02
C ALA A 842 -27.16 -11.28 -11.54
N SER A 843 -27.55 -12.34 -12.24
CA SER A 843 -27.75 -12.30 -13.70
C SER A 843 -28.90 -11.38 -14.14
N SER A 844 -29.74 -10.94 -13.20
CA SER A 844 -30.77 -9.91 -13.39
C SER A 844 -30.21 -8.48 -13.39
N GLY A 845 -29.01 -8.28 -12.85
CA GLY A 845 -28.45 -6.95 -12.56
C GLY A 845 -28.93 -6.34 -11.24
N GLY A 846 -29.80 -7.02 -10.48
CA GLY A 846 -30.29 -6.53 -9.18
C GLY A 846 -29.25 -6.58 -8.06
N GLU A 847 -29.42 -5.70 -7.06
CA GLU A 847 -28.54 -5.61 -5.88
C GLU A 847 -28.54 -6.91 -5.07
N VAL A 848 -27.34 -7.36 -4.67
CA VAL A 848 -27.14 -8.58 -3.89
C VAL A 848 -26.84 -8.21 -2.44
N GLU A 849 -27.63 -8.73 -1.52
CA GLU A 849 -27.45 -8.57 -0.08
C GLU A 849 -26.61 -9.71 0.51
N PHE A 850 -25.80 -9.41 1.52
CA PHE A 850 -24.95 -10.40 2.19
C PHE A 850 -25.33 -10.57 3.66
N GLU A 851 -25.23 -11.81 4.15
CA GLU A 851 -25.31 -12.11 5.58
C GLU A 851 -24.27 -13.13 6.02
N VAL A 852 -23.80 -13.01 7.27
CA VAL A 852 -22.96 -14.04 7.89
C VAL A 852 -23.90 -15.09 8.45
N VAL A 853 -23.90 -16.26 7.83
CA VAL A 853 -24.71 -17.40 8.27
C VAL A 853 -24.09 -17.99 9.54
N SER A 854 -22.76 -18.13 9.58
CA SER A 854 -22.03 -18.59 10.77
C SER A 854 -20.54 -18.23 10.74
N GLY A 855 -19.87 -18.36 11.88
CA GLY A 855 -18.43 -18.14 12.03
C GLY A 855 -18.05 -16.79 12.63
N PRO A 856 -16.77 -16.59 12.94
CA PRO A 856 -16.28 -15.40 13.64
C PRO A 856 -16.08 -14.20 12.68
N ALA A 857 -17.15 -13.72 12.06
CA ALA A 857 -17.12 -12.54 11.19
C ALA A 857 -18.39 -11.68 11.35
N THR A 858 -18.30 -10.39 11.00
CA THR A 858 -19.42 -9.44 11.05
C THR A 858 -19.40 -8.49 9.86
N PHE A 859 -20.57 -8.01 9.43
CA PHE A 859 -20.68 -6.96 8.42
C PHE A 859 -20.76 -5.55 9.02
N ASP A 860 -20.11 -4.61 8.34
CA ASP A 860 -20.39 -3.17 8.43
C ASP A 860 -20.54 -2.62 7.00
N GLY A 861 -21.79 -2.36 6.58
CA GLY A 861 -22.10 -2.10 5.17
C GLY A 861 -21.76 -3.31 4.29
N ALA A 862 -20.94 -3.10 3.26
CA ALA A 862 -20.47 -4.17 2.36
C ALA A 862 -19.18 -4.87 2.84
N MET A 863 -18.57 -4.41 3.93
CA MET A 863 -17.29 -4.92 4.43
C MET A 863 -17.49 -6.05 5.42
N LEU A 864 -16.94 -7.23 5.11
CA LEU A 864 -16.81 -8.33 6.05
C LEU A 864 -15.55 -8.13 6.90
N THR A 865 -15.74 -8.08 8.22
CA THR A 865 -14.65 -7.97 9.20
C THR A 865 -14.49 -9.29 9.94
N ILE A 866 -13.27 -9.81 9.99
CA ILE A 866 -12.93 -11.01 10.73
C ILE A 866 -12.77 -10.67 12.22
N THR A 867 -13.44 -11.43 13.08
CA THR A 867 -13.45 -11.23 14.54
C THR A 867 -12.74 -12.35 15.31
N GLY A 868 -12.35 -13.43 14.63
CA GLY A 868 -11.62 -14.56 15.20
C GLY A 868 -11.21 -15.59 14.14
N ALA A 869 -10.38 -16.56 14.51
CA ALA A 869 -10.05 -17.70 13.65
C ALA A 869 -11.15 -18.77 13.70
N GLY A 870 -11.32 -19.52 12.61
CA GLY A 870 -12.37 -20.51 12.43
C GLY A 870 -13.02 -20.46 11.04
N THR A 871 -13.97 -21.35 10.80
CA THR A 871 -14.73 -21.39 9.54
C THR A 871 -15.81 -20.32 9.53
N VAL A 872 -15.92 -19.58 8.43
CA VAL A 872 -16.94 -18.56 8.19
C VAL A 872 -17.79 -18.99 7.00
N ILE A 873 -19.12 -18.88 7.15
CA ILE A 873 -20.11 -19.12 6.09
C ILE A 873 -20.87 -17.82 5.85
N VAL A 874 -20.90 -17.39 4.60
CA VAL A 874 -21.60 -16.18 4.15
C VAL A 874 -22.59 -16.53 3.05
N LYS A 875 -23.75 -15.86 3.04
CA LYS A 875 -24.78 -16.02 2.02
C LYS A 875 -24.96 -14.72 1.25
N ALA A 876 -25.02 -14.84 -0.07
CA ALA A 876 -25.44 -13.80 -1.00
C ALA A 876 -26.89 -14.05 -1.41
N THR A 877 -27.75 -13.03 -1.36
CA THR A 877 -29.18 -13.12 -1.68
C THR A 877 -29.60 -11.99 -2.62
N GLN A 878 -30.35 -12.31 -3.68
CA GLN A 878 -31.06 -11.36 -4.51
C GLN A 878 -32.55 -11.70 -4.45
N ALA A 879 -33.38 -10.73 -4.05
CA ALA A 879 -34.78 -10.97 -3.67
C ALA A 879 -35.77 -11.21 -4.84
N GLY A 880 -35.31 -11.05 -6.08
CA GLY A 880 -36.11 -11.02 -7.29
C GLY A 880 -36.91 -9.74 -7.44
N ASP A 881 -37.64 -9.65 -8.53
CA ASP A 881 -38.57 -8.56 -8.85
C ASP A 881 -39.71 -9.09 -9.76
N ASN A 882 -40.47 -8.19 -10.39
CA ASN A 882 -41.53 -8.55 -11.33
C ASN A 882 -41.03 -9.29 -12.58
N ASN A 883 -39.74 -9.17 -12.90
CA ASN A 883 -39.07 -9.75 -14.07
C ASN A 883 -38.28 -11.03 -13.72
N TYR A 884 -37.81 -11.19 -12.48
CA TYR A 884 -36.92 -12.26 -12.05
C TYR A 884 -37.32 -12.93 -10.74
N PHE A 885 -37.20 -14.26 -10.63
CA PHE A 885 -37.36 -14.99 -9.36
C PHE A 885 -36.16 -14.82 -8.43
N PRO A 886 -36.31 -14.79 -7.08
CA PRO A 886 -35.18 -14.68 -6.15
C PRO A 886 -34.10 -15.75 -6.37
N ALA A 887 -32.86 -15.41 -6.04
CA ALA A 887 -31.71 -16.32 -6.04
C ALA A 887 -30.87 -16.15 -4.77
N GLU A 888 -30.25 -17.23 -4.30
CA GLU A 888 -29.33 -17.23 -3.16
C GLU A 888 -28.14 -18.17 -3.42
N LEU A 889 -26.98 -17.85 -2.86
CA LEU A 889 -25.76 -18.67 -2.94
C LEU A 889 -24.90 -18.50 -1.68
N GLU A 890 -24.46 -19.61 -1.09
CA GLU A 890 -23.56 -19.61 0.08
C GLU A 890 -22.11 -19.88 -0.31
N GLN A 891 -21.18 -19.26 0.42
CA GLN A 891 -19.75 -19.57 0.37
C GLN A 891 -19.18 -19.80 1.77
N THR A 892 -18.14 -20.63 1.81
CA THR A 892 -17.43 -21.00 3.04
C THR A 892 -15.95 -20.77 2.86
N PHE A 893 -15.29 -20.15 3.83
CA PHE A 893 -13.84 -20.01 3.87
C PHE A 893 -13.31 -20.19 5.30
N THR A 894 -12.02 -20.44 5.44
CA THR A 894 -11.36 -20.64 6.73
C THR A 894 -10.54 -19.40 7.11
N VAL A 895 -10.64 -18.99 8.37
CA VAL A 895 -9.73 -18.04 8.98
C VAL A 895 -8.71 -18.81 9.81
N SER A 896 -7.45 -18.75 9.42
CA SER A 896 -6.31 -19.32 10.15
C SER A 896 -5.91 -18.45 11.35
N GLU A 897 -5.34 -19.07 12.38
CA GLU A 897 -4.70 -18.36 13.48
C GLU A 897 -3.49 -17.54 12.99
N ALA A 898 -3.29 -16.34 13.55
CA ALA A 898 -2.19 -15.47 13.19
C ALA A 898 -0.88 -15.90 13.84
N SER A 899 0.25 -15.74 13.13
CA SER A 899 1.56 -15.90 13.74
C SER A 899 1.85 -14.74 14.69
N GLN A 900 2.63 -15.01 15.74
CA GLN A 900 3.08 -13.99 16.68
C GLN A 900 4.57 -14.17 16.98
N GLN A 901 5.19 -13.15 17.56
CA GLN A 901 6.60 -13.17 17.94
C GLN A 901 6.74 -12.87 19.42
N VAL A 902 7.72 -13.50 20.08
CA VAL A 902 8.11 -13.19 21.46
C VAL A 902 9.38 -12.35 21.41
N ALA A 903 9.31 -11.13 21.95
CA ALA A 903 10.48 -10.31 22.20
C ALA A 903 10.97 -10.58 23.62
N PHE A 904 12.11 -11.25 23.75
CA PHE A 904 12.73 -11.57 25.04
C PHE A 904 13.83 -10.55 25.34
N THR A 905 13.74 -9.85 26.46
CA THR A 905 14.73 -8.84 26.88
C THR A 905 16.11 -9.51 27.05
N PRO A 906 17.18 -8.99 26.42
CA PRO A 906 18.52 -9.52 26.59
C PRO A 906 18.93 -9.61 28.06
N ILE A 907 19.60 -10.70 28.41
CA ILE A 907 20.08 -10.94 29.77
C ILE A 907 21.59 -10.69 29.79
N ASP A 908 22.01 -9.67 30.54
CA ASP A 908 23.43 -9.39 30.74
C ASP A 908 24.13 -10.54 31.48
N THR A 909 25.42 -10.71 31.22
CA THR A 909 26.31 -11.58 31.99
C THR A 909 26.15 -11.35 33.50
N LYS A 910 26.04 -12.44 34.26
CA LYS A 910 25.88 -12.44 35.71
C LYS A 910 27.11 -13.01 36.39
N THR A 911 27.15 -12.94 37.71
CA THR A 911 28.19 -13.58 38.54
C THR A 911 27.53 -14.49 39.57
N TYR A 912 28.16 -15.61 39.91
CA TYR A 912 27.69 -16.50 40.97
C TYR A 912 27.49 -15.73 42.29
N GLY A 913 26.33 -15.90 42.94
CA GLY A 913 25.95 -15.16 44.13
C GLY A 913 25.19 -13.86 43.87
N ASP A 914 25.00 -13.44 42.61
CA ASP A 914 24.05 -12.38 42.27
C ASP A 914 22.64 -12.72 42.76
N ALA A 915 21.90 -11.71 43.21
CA ALA A 915 20.53 -11.89 43.69
C ALA A 915 19.59 -12.38 42.57
N PRO A 916 18.52 -13.15 42.89
CA PRO A 916 17.52 -13.55 41.91
C PRO A 916 16.93 -12.35 41.16
N PHE A 917 16.64 -12.53 39.88
CA PHE A 917 16.14 -11.45 39.02
C PHE A 917 14.96 -11.91 38.16
N ILE A 918 14.13 -10.95 37.76
CA ILE A 918 12.90 -11.19 37.00
C ILE A 918 13.22 -11.19 35.50
N LEU A 919 12.74 -12.20 34.78
CA LEU A 919 12.77 -12.26 33.32
C LEU A 919 11.63 -11.44 32.71
N ARG A 920 11.91 -10.79 31.58
CA ARG A 920 10.94 -9.92 30.90
C ARG A 920 10.86 -10.27 29.42
N ALA A 921 9.67 -10.64 28.98
CA ALA A 921 9.35 -10.88 27.59
C ALA A 921 7.96 -10.31 27.25
N THR A 922 7.76 -9.94 25.99
CA THR A 922 6.48 -9.44 25.47
C THR A 922 6.14 -10.14 24.16
N ALA A 923 4.86 -10.44 23.92
CA ALA A 923 4.42 -10.99 22.64
C ALA A 923 3.82 -9.90 21.73
N SER A 924 4.02 -10.01 20.41
CA SER A 924 3.42 -9.08 19.43
C SER A 924 1.89 -9.11 19.43
N SER A 925 1.29 -10.23 19.83
CA SER A 925 -0.15 -10.41 20.06
C SER A 925 -0.70 -9.62 21.27
N LYS A 926 0.19 -9.05 22.10
CA LYS A 926 -0.10 -8.46 23.42
C LYS A 926 -0.62 -9.46 24.46
N LEU A 927 -0.65 -10.75 24.13
CA LEU A 927 -0.95 -11.79 25.11
C LEU A 927 0.19 -11.85 26.15
N PRO A 928 -0.12 -12.16 27.42
CA PRO A 928 0.88 -12.23 28.47
C PRO A 928 1.84 -13.40 28.24
N VAL A 929 3.13 -13.11 28.27
CA VAL A 929 4.18 -14.14 28.30
C VAL A 929 4.36 -14.60 29.74
N SER A 930 3.93 -15.83 30.05
CA SER A 930 3.91 -16.36 31.41
C SER A 930 4.70 -17.66 31.58
N VAL A 931 5.14 -18.28 30.48
CA VAL A 931 5.89 -19.53 30.50
C VAL A 931 7.36 -19.23 30.29
N PHE A 932 8.17 -19.48 31.31
CA PHE A 932 9.63 -19.40 31.25
C PHE A 932 10.22 -20.73 31.70
N GLU A 933 11.19 -21.23 30.94
CA GLU A 933 11.78 -22.55 31.16
C GLU A 933 13.31 -22.50 31.02
N ILE A 934 14.02 -23.16 31.94
CA ILE A 934 15.47 -23.33 31.83
C ILE A 934 15.73 -24.48 30.85
N MET A 935 16.30 -24.16 29.70
CA MET A 935 16.66 -25.15 28.69
C MET A 935 17.97 -25.85 29.06
N SER A 936 18.93 -25.10 29.61
CA SER A 936 20.20 -25.64 30.10
C SER A 936 20.90 -24.68 31.07
N GLY A 937 21.85 -25.21 31.84
CA GLY A 937 22.74 -24.42 32.71
C GLY A 937 22.35 -24.41 34.21
N PRO A 938 23.24 -23.88 35.07
CA PRO A 938 23.08 -23.92 36.52
C PRO A 938 22.17 -22.79 37.05
N ALA A 939 20.88 -22.88 36.74
CA ALA A 939 19.85 -21.98 37.23
C ALA A 939 18.52 -22.69 37.50
N THR A 940 17.69 -22.08 38.32
CA THR A 940 16.29 -22.49 38.56
C THR A 940 15.37 -21.31 38.30
N ILE A 941 14.08 -21.59 38.03
CA ILE A 941 13.09 -20.56 37.79
C ILE A 941 11.78 -20.86 38.52
N ALA A 942 11.20 -19.82 39.12
CA ALA A 942 9.87 -19.85 39.73
C ALA A 942 9.15 -18.53 39.45
N ASP A 943 7.94 -18.58 38.89
CA ASP A 943 7.11 -17.40 38.61
C ASP A 943 7.86 -16.23 37.95
N SER A 944 8.62 -16.53 36.88
CA SER A 944 9.53 -15.63 36.13
C SER A 944 10.78 -15.12 36.84
N VAL A 945 11.00 -15.50 38.11
CA VAL A 945 12.20 -15.16 38.87
C VAL A 945 13.26 -16.25 38.66
N LEU A 946 14.34 -15.91 37.98
CA LEU A 946 15.48 -16.77 37.77
C LEU A 946 16.45 -16.65 38.95
N THR A 947 16.84 -17.80 39.51
CA THR A 947 17.85 -17.92 40.58
C THR A 947 19.04 -18.70 40.06
N ILE A 948 20.23 -18.08 40.15
CA ILE A 948 21.49 -18.69 39.77
C ILE A 948 21.90 -19.71 40.85
N THR A 949 22.27 -20.92 40.43
CA THR A 949 22.73 -21.98 41.34
C THR A 949 24.20 -22.36 41.14
N GLY A 950 24.86 -21.83 40.10
CA GLY A 950 26.28 -22.04 39.81
C GLY A 950 26.79 -21.15 38.69
N ALA A 951 28.11 -21.14 38.47
CA ALA A 951 28.73 -20.47 37.32
C ALA A 951 28.70 -21.37 36.07
N GLY A 952 28.60 -20.76 34.89
CA GLY A 952 28.45 -21.43 33.60
C GLY A 952 27.46 -20.74 32.69
N THR A 953 27.27 -21.29 31.48
CA THR A 953 26.30 -20.79 30.51
C THR A 953 24.89 -21.25 30.87
N VAL A 954 23.92 -20.32 30.85
CA VAL A 954 22.50 -20.59 31.08
C VAL A 954 21.71 -20.22 29.84
N THR A 955 20.88 -21.14 29.35
CA THR A 955 19.92 -20.90 28.27
C THR A 955 18.50 -20.99 28.83
N VAL A 956 17.71 -19.97 28.59
CA VAL A 956 16.32 -19.86 29.06
C VAL A 956 15.40 -19.54 27.88
N ARG A 957 14.22 -20.16 27.86
CA ARG A 957 13.18 -19.93 26.86
C ARG A 957 12.01 -19.17 27.47
N ALA A 958 11.51 -18.17 26.76
CA ALA A 958 10.22 -17.53 27.04
C ALA A 958 9.21 -17.96 25.97
N SER A 959 8.03 -18.43 26.37
CA SER A 959 7.00 -18.92 25.46
C SER A 959 5.65 -18.24 25.71
N GLN A 960 4.97 -17.89 24.63
CA GLN A 960 3.57 -17.50 24.61
C GLN A 960 2.78 -18.62 23.90
N PRO A 961 1.83 -19.29 24.58
CA PRO A 961 1.19 -20.53 24.11
C PRO A 961 0.15 -20.38 22.99
N GLY A 962 -0.08 -19.16 22.50
CA GLY A 962 -1.18 -18.82 21.59
C GLY A 962 -2.51 -18.59 22.31
N ASN A 963 -3.56 -18.52 21.50
CA ASN A 963 -4.97 -18.69 21.85
C ASN A 963 -5.74 -19.07 20.58
N GLY A 964 -7.08 -19.13 20.61
CA GLY A 964 -7.88 -19.47 19.42
C GLY A 964 -7.78 -18.50 18.23
N ASN A 965 -6.95 -17.45 18.31
CA ASN A 965 -6.70 -16.49 17.23
C ASN A 965 -5.21 -16.36 16.87
N TYR A 966 -4.29 -16.88 17.69
CA TYR A 966 -2.84 -16.74 17.50
C TYR A 966 -2.12 -18.05 17.77
N LEU A 967 -1.20 -18.43 16.88
CA LEU A 967 -0.33 -19.59 17.03
C LEU A 967 0.67 -19.40 18.17
N THR A 968 1.16 -20.49 18.78
CA THR A 968 2.23 -20.44 19.80
C THR A 968 3.53 -19.83 19.26
N ALA A 969 4.27 -19.12 20.12
CA ALA A 969 5.58 -18.57 19.80
C ALA A 969 6.53 -18.64 21.00
N SER A 970 7.83 -18.76 20.74
CA SER A 970 8.85 -18.80 21.79
C SER A 970 10.16 -18.20 21.31
N GLU A 971 10.94 -17.68 22.24
CA GLU A 971 12.28 -17.14 21.99
C GLU A 971 13.23 -17.58 23.10
N GLU A 972 14.50 -17.82 22.76
CA GLU A 972 15.54 -18.21 23.71
C GLU A 972 16.56 -17.10 23.94
N GLN A 973 17.09 -17.04 25.15
CA GLN A 973 18.23 -16.20 25.52
C GLN A 973 19.29 -17.05 26.20
N THR A 974 20.54 -16.81 25.83
CA THR A 974 21.70 -17.44 26.46
C THR A 974 22.58 -16.37 27.07
N PHE A 975 22.96 -16.55 28.33
CA PHE A 975 23.86 -15.65 29.05
C PHE A 975 24.89 -16.43 29.87
N GLU A 976 25.99 -15.78 30.17
CA GLU A 976 27.08 -16.35 30.95
C GLU A 976 26.97 -15.96 32.42
N VAL A 977 27.23 -16.91 33.32
CA VAL A 977 27.42 -16.67 34.75
C VAL A 977 28.90 -16.86 35.09
N ASN A 978 29.59 -15.76 35.37
CA ASN A 978 30.97 -15.74 35.81
C ASN A 978 31.13 -16.33 37.21
N LYS A 979 32.32 -16.87 37.49
CA LYS A 979 32.71 -17.25 38.86
C LYS A 979 32.88 -16.00 39.74
N ALA A 980 32.48 -16.10 41.00
CA ALA A 980 32.64 -15.04 41.99
C ALA A 980 34.10 -14.88 42.44
N SER A 981 34.54 -13.65 42.67
CA SER A 981 35.82 -13.42 43.34
C SER A 981 35.72 -13.73 44.83
N GLN A 982 36.86 -14.06 45.44
CA GLN A 982 36.97 -14.37 46.86
C GLN A 982 38.30 -13.86 47.41
N ALA A 983 38.34 -13.64 48.72
CA ALA A 983 39.50 -13.13 49.43
C ALA A 983 39.85 -14.03 50.63
N ILE A 984 41.13 -14.06 50.99
CA ILE A 984 41.60 -14.74 52.20
C ILE A 984 41.80 -13.71 53.31
N THR A 985 41.20 -13.96 54.46
CA THR A 985 41.54 -13.25 55.70
C THR A 985 42.48 -14.12 56.51
N PHE A 986 43.67 -13.62 56.83
CA PHE A 986 44.68 -14.35 57.62
C PHE A 986 44.98 -13.58 58.92
N PRO A 987 44.39 -13.98 60.06
CA PRO A 987 44.59 -13.30 61.35
C PRO A 987 46.05 -13.31 61.80
N THR A 988 46.49 -12.23 62.47
CA THR A 988 47.85 -12.14 63.00
C THR A 988 48.07 -13.11 64.15
N ILE A 989 49.31 -13.60 64.28
CA ILE A 989 49.73 -14.47 65.38
C ILE A 989 50.81 -13.71 66.16
N SER A 990 50.57 -13.51 67.46
CA SER A 990 51.56 -12.93 68.37
C SER A 990 52.85 -13.76 68.39
N PRO A 991 54.02 -13.15 68.66
CA PRO A 991 55.28 -13.86 68.76
C PRO A 991 55.20 -15.10 69.66
N LYS A 992 55.89 -16.17 69.27
CA LYS A 992 55.85 -17.48 69.92
C LYS A 992 57.21 -17.97 70.38
N TYR A 993 57.25 -18.79 71.42
CA TYR A 993 58.48 -19.51 71.75
C TYR A 993 58.77 -20.60 70.70
N ILE A 994 60.04 -20.99 70.53
CA ILE A 994 60.47 -22.00 69.55
C ILE A 994 59.81 -23.37 69.80
N ASP A 995 59.51 -23.67 71.07
CA ASP A 995 58.83 -24.87 71.54
C ASP A 995 57.30 -24.77 71.39
N ASP A 996 56.77 -23.56 71.16
CA ASP A 996 55.34 -23.35 71.00
C ASP A 996 54.87 -23.84 69.62
N GLN A 997 53.56 -23.98 69.50
CA GLN A 997 52.89 -24.13 68.23
C GLN A 997 51.88 -23.00 68.06
N ALA A 998 51.60 -22.64 66.81
CA ALA A 998 50.55 -21.70 66.48
C ALA A 998 49.54 -22.33 65.53
N ALA A 999 48.26 -22.23 65.89
CA ALA A 999 47.19 -22.60 64.99
C ALA A 999 47.02 -21.52 63.92
N LEU A 1000 46.87 -21.95 62.67
CA LEU A 1000 46.62 -21.10 61.52
C LEU A 1000 45.11 -21.07 61.26
N HIS A 1001 44.53 -19.86 61.25
CA HIS A 1001 43.08 -19.63 61.17
C HIS A 1001 42.69 -18.75 59.98
N ALA A 1002 43.38 -18.89 58.84
CA ALA A 1002 42.96 -18.22 57.63
C ALA A 1002 41.61 -18.75 57.13
N THR A 1003 40.75 -17.84 56.68
CA THR A 1003 39.43 -18.15 56.13
C THR A 1003 39.28 -17.53 54.76
N ALA A 1004 38.75 -18.28 53.79
CA ALA A 1004 38.32 -17.72 52.52
C ALA A 1004 36.89 -17.15 52.65
N SER A 1005 36.60 -16.03 52.00
CA SER A 1005 35.27 -15.40 52.02
C SER A 1005 34.17 -16.27 51.39
N SER A 1006 34.55 -17.26 50.57
CA SER A 1006 33.67 -18.28 50.01
C SER A 1006 33.35 -19.43 50.98
N GLY A 1007 34.04 -19.51 52.12
CA GLY A 1007 34.01 -20.66 53.03
C GLY A 1007 34.83 -21.87 52.55
N LEU A 1008 35.51 -21.78 51.40
CA LEU A 1008 36.35 -22.86 50.90
C LEU A 1008 37.59 -23.09 51.80
N PRO A 1009 38.05 -24.36 51.95
CA PRO A 1009 39.14 -24.72 52.85
C PRO A 1009 40.48 -24.15 52.38
N VAL A 1010 41.13 -23.37 53.23
CA VAL A 1010 42.41 -22.71 52.93
C VAL A 1010 43.57 -23.66 53.18
N SER A 1011 44.58 -23.61 52.31
CA SER A 1011 45.83 -24.36 52.44
C SER A 1011 46.98 -23.45 52.83
N TYR A 1012 48.01 -24.00 53.49
CA TYR A 1012 49.15 -23.22 53.98
C TYR A 1012 50.47 -23.74 53.43
N SER A 1013 51.40 -22.83 53.15
CA SER A 1013 52.78 -23.15 52.80
C SER A 1013 53.76 -22.21 53.49
N ILE A 1014 54.96 -22.70 53.80
CA ILE A 1014 56.05 -21.86 54.29
C ILE A 1014 56.65 -21.13 53.09
N VAL A 1015 56.62 -19.79 53.14
CA VAL A 1015 57.26 -18.92 52.16
C VAL A 1015 58.73 -18.68 52.53
N ASN A 1016 59.00 -18.48 53.82
CA ASN A 1016 60.35 -18.19 54.32
C ASN A 1016 60.50 -18.55 55.82
N GLY A 1017 61.73 -18.83 56.27
CA GLY A 1017 62.05 -19.16 57.67
C GLY A 1017 61.94 -20.66 58.00
N ALA A 1018 62.54 -21.07 59.12
CA ALA A 1018 62.60 -22.47 59.55
C ALA A 1018 61.34 -22.85 60.36
N GLY A 1019 60.22 -23.00 59.67
CA GLY A 1019 58.96 -23.51 60.22
C GLY A 1019 58.50 -24.78 59.50
N ARG A 1020 57.60 -25.51 60.13
CA ARG A 1020 56.90 -26.65 59.51
C ARG A 1020 55.41 -26.51 59.78
N VAL A 1021 54.62 -26.55 58.72
CA VAL A 1021 53.16 -26.65 58.81
C VAL A 1021 52.75 -28.11 58.61
N ILE A 1022 51.99 -28.63 59.57
CA ILE A 1022 51.26 -29.90 59.44
C ILE A 1022 49.81 -29.59 59.73
N ASP A 1023 48.93 -29.96 58.81
CA ASP A 1023 47.52 -29.59 58.80
C ASP A 1023 47.34 -28.05 58.89
N SER A 1024 46.82 -27.54 60.00
CA SER A 1024 46.69 -26.10 60.29
C SER A 1024 47.53 -25.67 61.48
N THR A 1025 48.56 -26.43 61.84
CA THR A 1025 49.43 -26.12 62.97
C THR A 1025 50.83 -25.80 62.47
N LEU A 1026 51.28 -24.58 62.76
CA LEU A 1026 52.64 -24.14 62.56
C LEU A 1026 53.50 -24.49 63.77
N SER A 1027 54.57 -25.24 63.52
CA SER A 1027 55.64 -25.52 64.48
C SER A 1027 56.91 -24.80 64.04
N PHE A 1028 57.72 -24.39 65.02
CA PHE A 1028 58.94 -23.62 64.76
C PHE A 1028 60.15 -24.51 64.97
N LEU A 1029 61.11 -24.44 64.05
CA LEU A 1029 62.31 -25.29 64.07
C LEU A 1029 63.57 -24.52 64.47
N GLN A 1030 63.59 -23.21 64.24
CA GLN A 1030 64.66 -22.30 64.66
C GLN A 1030 64.08 -20.95 65.10
N GLU A 1031 64.87 -20.21 65.87
CA GLU A 1031 64.60 -18.82 66.23
C GLU A 1031 64.65 -17.93 64.95
N GLY A 1032 63.80 -16.90 64.86
CA GLY A 1032 63.72 -16.01 63.69
C GLY A 1032 62.30 -15.74 63.20
N THR A 1033 62.16 -15.15 62.02
CA THR A 1033 60.85 -14.87 61.40
C THR A 1033 60.46 -16.00 60.47
N VAL A 1034 59.25 -16.55 60.64
CA VAL A 1034 58.64 -17.51 59.72
C VAL A 1034 57.50 -16.81 58.97
N ILE A 1035 57.51 -16.88 57.64
CA ILE A 1035 56.47 -16.33 56.75
C ILE A 1035 55.67 -17.49 56.16
N ILE A 1036 54.35 -17.43 56.31
CA ILE A 1036 53.41 -18.46 55.90
C ILE A 1036 52.43 -17.85 54.91
N ARG A 1037 52.19 -18.52 53.78
CA ARG A 1037 51.16 -18.12 52.81
C ARG A 1037 49.93 -19.00 52.97
N ALA A 1038 48.79 -18.36 53.05
CA ALA A 1038 47.48 -18.98 52.89
C ALA A 1038 47.05 -18.88 51.42
N ASN A 1039 46.66 -20.01 50.81
CA ASN A 1039 46.20 -20.09 49.41
C ASN A 1039 44.81 -20.75 49.32
N GLN A 1040 44.02 -20.29 48.34
CA GLN A 1040 42.72 -20.86 48.01
C GLN A 1040 42.52 -20.88 46.48
N ALA A 1041 42.56 -22.08 45.89
CA ALA A 1041 42.47 -22.29 44.44
C ALA A 1041 41.09 -21.99 43.82
N GLY A 1042 40.05 -21.86 44.64
CA GLY A 1042 38.67 -21.73 44.16
C GLY A 1042 38.06 -23.04 43.70
N ASN A 1043 36.95 -22.95 42.98
CA ASN A 1043 36.18 -24.12 42.52
C ASN A 1043 35.35 -23.79 41.27
N GLU A 1044 34.31 -24.56 40.99
CA GLU A 1044 33.39 -24.34 39.87
C GLU A 1044 32.67 -22.98 39.93
N ASN A 1045 32.49 -22.40 41.13
CA ASN A 1045 31.70 -21.19 41.34
C ASN A 1045 32.53 -19.96 41.80
N TYR A 1046 33.75 -20.17 42.29
CA TYR A 1046 34.63 -19.11 42.77
C TYR A 1046 36.00 -19.13 42.06
N LEU A 1047 36.51 -17.95 41.69
CA LEU A 1047 37.87 -17.74 41.17
C LEU A 1047 38.92 -17.98 42.26
N GLU A 1048 40.16 -18.34 41.90
CA GLU A 1048 41.28 -18.39 42.86
C GLU A 1048 41.40 -17.08 43.66
N ALA A 1049 41.58 -17.20 44.97
CA ALA A 1049 41.77 -16.05 45.84
C ALA A 1049 43.25 -15.62 45.84
N PRO A 1050 43.55 -14.30 45.82
CA PRO A 1050 44.92 -13.83 46.03
C PRO A 1050 45.49 -14.37 47.35
N GLY A 1051 46.71 -14.93 47.30
CA GLY A 1051 47.38 -15.48 48.47
C GLY A 1051 47.65 -14.42 49.54
N ALA A 1052 47.49 -14.78 50.81
CA ALA A 1052 47.74 -13.90 51.95
C ALA A 1052 48.93 -14.40 52.76
N ASP A 1053 49.89 -13.51 53.04
CA ASP A 1053 51.08 -13.84 53.83
C ASP A 1053 50.94 -13.38 55.29
N LEU A 1054 51.38 -14.22 56.21
CA LEU A 1054 51.49 -13.93 57.64
C LEU A 1054 52.92 -14.16 58.10
N SER A 1055 53.48 -13.19 58.82
CA SER A 1055 54.79 -13.29 59.46
C SER A 1055 54.63 -13.56 60.95
N VAL A 1056 55.35 -14.54 61.48
CA VAL A 1056 55.39 -14.88 62.92
C VAL A 1056 56.83 -14.83 63.42
N LEU A 1057 57.05 -14.10 64.51
CA LEU A 1057 58.35 -14.00 65.17
C LEU A 1057 58.51 -15.09 66.23
N VAL A 1058 59.66 -15.79 66.22
CA VAL A 1058 59.96 -16.94 67.09
C VAL A 1058 61.18 -16.68 67.99
N TYR A 1059 61.10 -17.03 69.29
CA TYR A 1059 62.18 -16.86 70.28
C TYR A 1059 62.42 -18.09 71.16
N GLY A 1060 63.64 -18.29 71.65
CA GLY A 1060 64.00 -19.44 72.51
C GLY A 1060 63.80 -19.20 74.01
N TYR A 1061 63.68 -20.29 74.77
CA TYR A 1061 63.81 -20.26 76.24
C TYR A 1061 65.30 -20.25 76.62
N ASP A 1062 65.61 -19.31 77.50
CA ASP A 1062 66.58 -19.43 78.58
C ASP A 1062 67.93 -18.73 78.51
N LYS A 1063 68.28 -18.35 79.75
CA LYS A 1063 69.54 -17.82 80.24
C LYS A 1063 70.71 -18.66 79.74
N LYS A 1064 71.76 -17.93 79.31
CA LYS A 1064 73.12 -18.40 79.01
C LYS A 1064 73.24 -19.30 77.79
N LYS A 1065 73.21 -18.67 76.60
CA LYS A 1065 74.18 -19.02 75.55
C LYS A 1065 75.49 -18.29 75.86
N ASP A 1066 76.58 -19.05 75.91
CA ASP A 1066 77.91 -18.63 76.33
C ASP A 1066 78.35 -17.28 75.78
N GLY A 1067 78.82 -16.42 76.70
CA GLY A 1067 79.64 -15.26 76.38
C GLY A 1067 79.08 -13.94 76.87
N LEU A 1068 77.87 -13.54 76.50
CA LEU A 1068 77.41 -12.15 76.66
C LEU A 1068 76.44 -11.98 77.86
N GLN A 1069 76.92 -11.40 78.96
CA GLN A 1069 76.06 -11.07 80.11
C GLN A 1069 75.31 -9.76 79.86
N ILE A 1070 74.01 -9.86 79.55
CA ILE A 1070 73.13 -8.70 79.36
C ILE A 1070 72.46 -8.36 80.70
N LYS A 1071 72.63 -7.14 81.20
CA LYS A 1071 71.88 -6.55 82.32
C LYS A 1071 70.93 -5.49 81.79
N VAL A 1072 69.70 -5.49 82.29
CA VAL A 1072 68.70 -4.47 81.97
C VAL A 1072 68.26 -3.89 83.30
N LEU A 1073 68.46 -2.59 83.50
CA LEU A 1073 68.31 -1.93 84.81
C LEU A 1073 67.69 -0.54 84.65
N PRO A 1074 66.62 -0.19 85.39
CA PRO A 1074 65.81 -1.09 86.19
C PRO A 1074 64.99 -2.04 85.30
N ASN A 1075 64.74 -3.27 85.76
CA ASN A 1075 63.82 -4.21 85.14
C ASN A 1075 63.09 -4.96 86.27
N PRO A 1076 61.84 -4.58 86.62
CA PRO A 1076 60.93 -3.75 85.83
C PRO A 1076 61.33 -2.26 85.69
N THR A 1077 61.02 -1.63 84.55
CA THR A 1077 61.23 -0.19 84.27
C THR A 1077 59.89 0.57 84.23
N HIS A 1078 59.91 1.90 84.43
CA HIS A 1078 58.74 2.77 84.17
C HIS A 1078 58.80 3.47 82.79
N GLY A 1079 59.81 3.15 81.97
CA GLY A 1079 59.96 3.74 80.64
C GLY A 1079 61.40 3.86 80.18
N ILE A 1080 62.28 4.40 81.03
CA ILE A 1080 63.71 4.50 80.73
C ILE A 1080 64.45 3.32 81.35
N LEU A 1081 65.19 2.58 80.55
CA LEU A 1081 66.01 1.44 80.99
C LEU A 1081 67.41 1.53 80.42
N LYS A 1082 68.39 1.04 81.16
CA LYS A 1082 69.76 0.89 80.69
C LYS A 1082 70.01 -0.57 80.34
N VAL A 1083 70.44 -0.82 79.11
CA VAL A 1083 70.96 -2.12 78.69
C VAL A 1083 72.46 -2.08 78.80
N LYS A 1084 73.03 -2.97 79.62
CA LYS A 1084 74.47 -3.10 79.82
C LYS A 1084 74.94 -4.49 79.40
N LEU A 1085 76.04 -4.54 78.67
CA LEU A 1085 76.71 -5.78 78.25
C LEU A 1085 77.99 -5.95 79.07
N ASP A 1086 77.99 -6.82 80.07
CA ASP A 1086 79.09 -6.90 81.06
C ASP A 1086 80.31 -7.70 80.58
N ASN A 1087 80.19 -8.60 79.60
CA ASN A 1087 81.31 -9.39 79.06
C ASN A 1087 81.85 -8.80 77.75
N LYS A 1088 82.63 -7.73 77.93
CA LYS A 1088 83.24 -6.79 77.00
C LYS A 1088 84.04 -7.38 75.80
N ASP A 1089 83.38 -8.01 74.82
CA ASP A 1089 84.01 -8.20 73.48
C ASP A 1089 83.88 -6.91 72.65
N HIS A 1090 84.87 -6.04 72.80
CA HIS A 1090 84.94 -4.73 72.13
C HIS A 1090 85.11 -4.86 70.61
N SER A 1091 85.42 -6.06 70.09
CA SER A 1091 85.69 -6.26 68.67
C SER A 1091 84.42 -6.41 67.81
N LYS A 1092 83.22 -6.41 68.42
CA LYS A 1092 81.93 -6.64 67.75
C LYS A 1092 80.99 -5.43 67.83
N GLN A 1093 80.15 -5.29 66.80
CA GLN A 1093 79.00 -4.38 66.80
C GLN A 1093 77.77 -5.17 67.26
N TYR A 1094 76.91 -4.55 68.07
CA TYR A 1094 75.66 -5.14 68.54
C TYR A 1094 74.47 -4.28 68.12
N VAL A 1095 73.52 -4.88 67.40
CA VAL A 1095 72.24 -4.24 67.01
C VAL A 1095 71.17 -4.64 68.00
N LEU A 1096 70.49 -3.66 68.59
CA LEU A 1096 69.47 -3.85 69.61
C LEU A 1096 68.11 -3.43 69.08
N HIS A 1097 67.10 -4.30 69.18
CA HIS A 1097 65.70 -4.01 68.87
C HIS A 1097 64.82 -4.39 70.07
N ILE A 1098 63.93 -3.52 70.51
CA ILE A 1098 62.88 -3.84 71.46
C ILE A 1098 61.59 -4.03 70.69
N TYR A 1099 60.97 -5.20 70.83
CA TYR A 1099 59.68 -5.52 70.26
C TYR A 1099 58.59 -5.50 71.32
N ASP A 1100 57.38 -5.10 70.96
CA ASP A 1100 56.18 -5.31 71.78
C ASP A 1100 55.67 -6.76 71.72
N GLN A 1101 54.62 -7.05 72.49
CA GLN A 1101 53.97 -8.38 72.53
C GLN A 1101 53.26 -8.77 71.22
N THR A 1102 53.17 -7.86 70.26
CA THR A 1102 52.62 -8.14 68.93
C THR A 1102 53.71 -8.30 67.88
N GLY A 1103 54.99 -8.19 68.26
CA GLY A 1103 56.14 -8.36 67.38
C GLY A 1103 56.52 -7.11 66.61
N ASN A 1104 56.01 -5.93 66.98
CA ASN A 1104 56.39 -4.66 66.37
C ASN A 1104 57.61 -4.06 67.09
N ILE A 1105 58.57 -3.52 66.33
CA ILE A 1105 59.72 -2.80 66.91
C ILE A 1105 59.23 -1.48 67.51
N VAL A 1106 59.43 -1.32 68.81
CA VAL A 1106 59.10 -0.09 69.54
C VAL A 1106 60.32 0.77 69.87
N GLN A 1107 61.52 0.18 69.87
CA GLN A 1107 62.77 0.92 70.03
C GLN A 1107 63.93 0.17 69.36
N SER A 1108 64.91 0.90 68.82
CA SER A 1108 66.07 0.29 68.17
C SER A 1108 67.33 1.13 68.36
N THR A 1109 68.46 0.48 68.58
CA THR A 1109 69.76 1.17 68.66
C THR A 1109 70.91 0.23 68.30
N ILE A 1110 72.12 0.76 68.20
CA ILE A 1110 73.33 0.00 67.89
C ILE A 1110 74.43 0.41 68.85
N ILE A 1111 75.15 -0.56 69.41
CA ILE A 1111 76.44 -0.36 70.06
C ILE A 1111 77.52 -0.67 69.03
N GLN A 1112 78.32 0.33 68.69
CA GLN A 1112 79.34 0.22 67.66
C GLN A 1112 80.57 -0.57 68.12
N LYS A 1113 81.28 -1.17 67.18
CA LYS A 1113 82.56 -1.83 67.44
C LYS A 1113 83.57 -0.84 68.07
N ASN A 1114 84.34 -1.29 69.04
CA ASN A 1114 85.34 -0.55 69.83
C ASN A 1114 84.79 0.58 70.73
N ASP A 1115 83.47 0.67 70.92
CA ASP A 1115 82.92 1.64 71.88
C ASP A 1115 83.36 1.29 73.31
N HIS A 1116 83.84 2.28 74.07
CA HIS A 1116 84.27 2.06 75.46
C HIS A 1116 83.09 2.03 76.44
N LYS A 1117 81.89 2.46 76.02
CA LYS A 1117 80.65 2.42 76.80
C LYS A 1117 79.76 1.24 76.35
N PHE A 1118 79.92 0.09 76.98
CA PHE A 1118 79.06 -1.09 76.79
C PHE A 1118 77.75 -1.00 77.60
N GLU A 1119 77.16 0.19 77.64
CA GLU A 1119 75.86 0.46 78.23
C GLU A 1119 75.14 1.54 77.43
N ILE A 1120 73.85 1.30 77.15
CA ILE A 1120 73.01 2.24 76.40
C ILE A 1120 71.68 2.45 77.11
N ASP A 1121 71.27 3.71 77.20
CA ASP A 1121 69.96 4.08 77.71
C ASP A 1121 68.94 3.97 76.58
N LEU A 1122 67.86 3.24 76.84
CA LEU A 1122 66.74 3.04 75.94
C LEU A 1122 65.48 3.59 76.58
N ASP A 1123 64.78 4.42 75.83
CA ASP A 1123 63.51 5.00 76.26
C ASP A 1123 62.36 4.28 75.55
N ILE A 1124 61.53 3.61 76.35
CA ILE A 1124 60.25 3.01 75.95
C ILE A 1124 59.09 3.65 76.73
N SER A 1125 59.25 4.87 77.26
CA SER A 1125 58.25 5.54 78.10
C SER A 1125 56.92 5.75 77.39
N SER A 1126 56.95 5.97 76.07
CA SER A 1126 55.76 6.09 75.21
C SER A 1126 55.01 4.77 75.00
N CYS A 1127 55.64 3.64 75.33
CA CYS A 1127 55.05 2.32 75.19
C CYS A 1127 54.10 2.03 76.36
N ARG A 1128 53.09 1.19 76.16
CA ARG A 1128 52.13 0.83 77.22
C ARG A 1128 52.82 0.03 78.34
N ILE A 1129 52.16 -0.06 79.50
CA ILE A 1129 52.57 -0.98 80.58
C ILE A 1129 52.44 -2.41 80.02
N GLY A 1130 53.48 -3.23 80.19
CA GLY A 1130 53.51 -4.58 79.62
C GLY A 1130 54.92 -5.15 79.44
N VAL A 1131 54.97 -6.34 78.83
CA VAL A 1131 56.22 -7.06 78.56
C VAL A 1131 56.72 -6.75 77.16
N TYR A 1132 58.02 -6.49 77.03
CA TYR A 1132 58.71 -6.20 75.79
C TYR A 1132 59.90 -7.16 75.62
N TYR A 1133 60.33 -7.36 74.39
CA TYR A 1133 61.40 -8.28 74.05
C TYR A 1133 62.58 -7.53 73.44
N LEU A 1134 63.67 -7.41 74.18
CA LEU A 1134 64.93 -6.89 73.67
C LEU A 1134 65.67 -8.00 72.94
N TYR A 1135 65.94 -7.77 71.66
CA TYR A 1135 66.82 -8.56 70.82
C TYR A 1135 68.13 -7.81 70.66
N ILE A 1136 69.24 -8.52 70.78
CA ILE A 1136 70.58 -8.03 70.56
C ILE A 1136 71.25 -8.99 69.57
N SER A 1137 71.69 -8.52 68.41
CA SER A 1137 72.41 -9.33 67.44
C SER A 1137 73.82 -8.82 67.25
N ASP A 1138 74.80 -9.73 67.23
CA ASP A 1138 76.20 -9.40 66.90
C ASP A 1138 76.52 -9.62 65.40
N GLY A 1139 75.50 -9.90 64.59
CA GLY A 1139 75.61 -10.26 63.17
C GLY A 1139 75.77 -11.77 62.91
N MET A 1140 76.11 -12.57 63.92
CA MET A 1140 76.18 -14.05 63.81
C MET A 1140 75.29 -14.77 64.83
N LYS A 1141 75.07 -14.17 66.00
CA LYS A 1141 74.25 -14.72 67.08
C LYS A 1141 73.26 -13.65 67.54
N THR A 1142 72.06 -14.11 67.85
CA THR A 1142 71.00 -13.28 68.44
C THR A 1142 70.82 -13.68 69.90
N PHE A 1143 70.69 -12.66 70.75
CA PHE A 1143 70.47 -12.78 72.18
C PHE A 1143 69.19 -12.05 72.52
N THR A 1144 68.36 -12.63 73.37
CA THR A 1144 67.08 -12.04 73.76
C THR A 1144 67.00 -11.81 75.26
N LYS A 1145 66.30 -10.75 75.67
CA LYS A 1145 66.00 -10.48 77.06
C LYS A 1145 64.63 -9.83 77.21
N ILE A 1146 63.90 -10.28 78.22
CA ILE A 1146 62.60 -9.73 78.56
C ILE A 1146 62.78 -8.41 79.32
N ILE A 1147 62.00 -7.41 78.92
CA ILE A 1147 61.85 -6.12 79.58
C ILE A 1147 60.42 -6.05 80.12
N GLU A 1148 60.26 -5.86 81.42
CA GLU A 1148 58.97 -5.60 82.05
C GLU A 1148 58.84 -4.09 82.26
N LYS A 1149 57.81 -3.47 81.68
CA LYS A 1149 57.46 -2.06 81.91
C LYS A 1149 56.24 -1.99 82.83
N ASN A 1150 56.41 -1.42 84.01
CA ASN A 1150 55.36 -1.16 84.99
C ASN A 1150 54.69 0.19 84.79
#